data_AF-A0A6G3YVT9-F1
#
_entry.id   AF-A0A6G3YVT9-F1
#
_cell.length_a   1.000
_cell.length_b   1.000
_cell.length_c   1.000
_cell.angle_alpha   90.00
_cell.angle_beta   90.00
_cell.angle_gamma   90.00
#
_symmetry.space_group_name_H-M   'P 1'
#
loop_
_entity.id
_entity.type
_entity.pdbx_description
1 polymer ?
#
loop_
_entity_poly.entity_id
_entity_poly.type
_entity_poly.pdbx_seq_one_letter_code
_entity_poly.pdbx_strand_id
1 'polypeptide(L)'
;MKIKAQVFRDGTSQRSRSQRSLDPDYISVDERTLADWIRFVQNYAKDLTYFNAQNQPEGDWSAFFVGDAQAIADAVETLDAAALETAAGDSGVATISPDILQALAQPHLALFLTFLKLLRYPQQQFKALTQRRLDFYYRQVLRLAEKAATPEQAHVIFLLTPNQTDYLLPKGTRLSAGTDAQGNDLHYAVDSDLYITQAQVASVKTFSLEKIEINLEVIHLADDRTAMAFEKMLRWAIGTPNQGDALPALPATDPLAQNEDTLSAIVALFQEVRDYTLEQVTAERQQYILNQLNFATLEDFQFCFDVHSREMAKQQGVQEVVPSTELEWQQVYRLVKKAYRKKINRDRRDRLKQEHHSDQYNDAAAAFLGVWRFALGDPLPGDLLPFFPEQQEANLDDLLADLEGDNAEAAARYIQENLFLSVSDFQRMMDIQHRATRIEESPEWEEVYRLLERAQTRKRAFIYPPIGRTEIKTICATAIADTKPDQPSNQPLALPRFQPFVAQPLCESNAVQSLGVAISAPILRLQEGHRDITLTLACQAESFNRGILEELLALGEWPFGVTISSESGWLPIPPVDLQVAVGDFFLESPLRHYPQAALAPIYQAPEPIFDDSQAGYYLRFPDGSLYQIEAVLSPTRIRLSFAGKVAPSEAIEQYPNLALGGRGTVLNNIQLSDDRRELIASSNRFRATDVGNFIVLAGGEIYEIEQFANATRLGIRYWGYLPGSGEARKYPQLTFSSAPIAHFTDLTLTGMALTSSAEAGARFIPKDVGTHPG
;
A
#
# COMPACT_ATOMS: atom_id res chain seq x y z
N MET A 1 -3.72 -42.99 6.50
CA MET A 1 -3.49 -41.84 5.61
C MET A 1 -2.04 -41.42 5.73
N LYS A 2 -1.21 -41.54 4.67
CA LYS A 2 0.18 -41.04 4.71
C LYS A 2 0.14 -39.53 4.54
N ILE A 3 0.31 -38.79 5.64
CA ILE A 3 0.39 -37.33 5.62
C ILE A 3 1.75 -36.96 5.02
N LYS A 4 1.78 -36.68 3.71
CA LYS A 4 2.91 -36.04 3.01
C LYS A 4 2.59 -34.56 2.81
N ALA A 5 2.61 -33.80 3.89
CA ALA A 5 2.83 -32.35 3.91
C ALA A 5 2.89 -31.91 5.37
N GLN A 6 4.09 -31.86 5.95
CA GLN A 6 4.30 -31.08 7.17
C GLN A 6 4.11 -29.61 6.81
N VAL A 7 2.92 -29.09 7.07
CA VAL A 7 2.69 -27.65 7.11
C VAL A 7 3.48 -27.13 8.32
N PHE A 8 4.63 -26.50 8.06
CA PHE A 8 5.37 -25.77 9.08
C PHE A 8 4.50 -24.56 9.47
N ARG A 9 3.95 -24.58 10.68
CA ARG A 9 3.34 -23.40 11.31
C ARG A 9 4.47 -22.41 11.61
N ASP A 10 4.31 -21.15 11.24
CA ASP A 10 5.24 -20.03 11.47
C ASP A 10 5.22 -19.50 12.92
N GLY A 11 4.47 -20.14 13.81
CA GLY A 11 4.58 -19.96 15.25
C GLY A 11 5.42 -21.07 15.88
N THR A 12 6.34 -20.70 16.77
CA THR A 12 6.98 -21.66 17.70
C THR A 12 5.90 -22.58 18.27
N SER A 13 6.04 -23.90 18.05
CA SER A 13 5.11 -24.87 18.61
C SER A 13 5.02 -24.65 20.12
N GLN A 14 3.88 -24.91 20.74
CA GLN A 14 3.74 -24.73 22.19
C GLN A 14 4.77 -25.57 22.97
N ARG A 15 5.21 -26.70 22.41
CA ARG A 15 6.32 -27.53 22.92
C ARG A 15 7.67 -26.83 22.87
N SER A 16 7.86 -25.90 21.93
CA SER A 16 9.06 -25.06 21.82
C SER A 16 9.07 -23.86 22.77
N ARG A 17 8.01 -23.68 23.59
CA ARG A 17 7.89 -22.60 24.59
C ARG A 17 8.18 -23.04 26.03
N SER A 18 8.46 -24.32 26.27
CA SER A 18 8.87 -24.78 27.60
C SER A 18 10.25 -24.23 27.91
N GLN A 19 10.32 -23.23 28.80
CA GLN A 19 11.60 -22.74 29.29
C GLN A 19 12.23 -23.84 30.15
N ARG A 20 13.46 -24.23 29.81
CA ARG A 20 14.20 -25.26 30.57
C ARG A 20 14.31 -24.91 32.05
N SER A 21 14.35 -23.62 32.40
CA SER A 21 14.37 -23.13 33.79
C SER A 21 13.10 -23.40 34.60
N LEU A 22 11.98 -23.73 33.96
CA LEU A 22 10.72 -24.09 34.60
C LEU A 22 10.51 -25.61 34.65
N ASP A 23 11.47 -26.38 34.14
CA ASP A 23 11.48 -27.83 34.30
C ASP A 23 11.83 -28.16 35.77
N PRO A 24 11.03 -28.98 36.47
CA PRO A 24 11.33 -29.43 37.84
C PRO A 24 12.68 -30.12 37.99
N ASP A 25 13.21 -30.68 36.89
CA ASP A 25 14.52 -31.35 36.84
C ASP A 25 15.68 -30.40 36.51
N TYR A 26 15.41 -29.12 36.30
CA TYR A 26 16.44 -28.15 35.92
C TYR A 26 17.48 -27.92 37.01
N ILE A 27 17.05 -27.91 38.27
CA ILE A 27 17.89 -27.75 39.46
C ILE A 27 17.43 -28.80 40.48
N SER A 28 18.39 -29.60 40.97
CA SER A 28 18.16 -30.48 42.11
C SER A 28 18.63 -29.83 43.41
N VAL A 29 18.03 -30.19 44.53
CA VAL A 29 18.51 -29.78 45.86
C VAL A 29 19.84 -30.47 46.21
N ASP A 30 20.09 -31.63 45.62
CA ASP A 30 21.36 -32.36 45.72
C ASP A 30 21.77 -32.85 44.33
N GLU A 31 22.89 -32.35 43.82
CA GLU A 31 23.46 -32.67 42.50
C GLU A 31 24.72 -33.54 42.59
N ARG A 32 25.10 -33.99 43.80
CA ARG A 32 26.28 -34.83 43.99
C ARG A 32 26.10 -36.18 43.29
N THR A 33 27.02 -36.46 42.39
CA THR A 33 27.10 -37.74 41.68
C THR A 33 27.67 -38.84 42.59
N LEU A 34 27.59 -40.10 42.15
CA LEU A 34 28.23 -41.21 42.85
C LEU A 34 29.75 -40.97 43.01
N ALA A 35 30.40 -40.43 41.98
CA ALA A 35 31.82 -40.07 42.04
C ALA A 35 32.11 -38.99 43.09
N ASP A 36 31.23 -37.99 43.23
CA ASP A 36 31.39 -36.94 44.25
C ASP A 36 31.26 -37.50 45.66
N TRP A 37 30.32 -38.43 45.87
CA TRP A 37 30.17 -39.13 47.14
C TRP A 37 31.37 -40.02 47.48
N ILE A 38 31.89 -40.78 46.51
CA ILE A 38 33.08 -41.60 46.70
C ILE A 38 34.29 -40.70 47.04
N ARG A 39 34.48 -39.61 46.30
CA ARG A 39 35.56 -38.65 46.53
C ARG A 39 35.47 -37.99 47.90
N PHE A 40 34.26 -37.61 48.31
CA PHE A 40 34.00 -37.05 49.64
C PHE A 40 34.44 -38.03 50.74
N VAL A 41 34.03 -39.30 50.66
CA VAL A 41 34.36 -40.30 51.69
C VAL A 41 35.83 -40.70 51.64
N GLN A 42 36.45 -40.78 50.47
CA GLN A 42 37.90 -40.99 50.32
C GLN A 42 38.72 -39.91 51.02
N ASN A 43 38.28 -38.64 50.94
CA ASN A 43 38.93 -37.55 51.66
C ASN A 43 38.67 -37.66 53.16
N TYR A 44 37.43 -37.94 53.57
CA TYR A 44 37.08 -38.11 54.98
C TYR A 44 37.84 -39.26 55.65
N ALA A 45 38.12 -40.34 54.92
CA ALA A 45 38.84 -41.50 55.44
C ALA A 45 40.28 -41.20 55.86
N LYS A 46 40.92 -40.16 55.30
CA LYS A 46 42.26 -39.70 55.68
C LYS A 46 42.29 -39.08 57.08
N ASP A 47 41.16 -38.53 57.51
CA ASP A 47 41.02 -37.90 58.82
C ASP A 47 40.65 -38.94 59.91
N LEU A 48 40.39 -40.19 59.51
CA LEU A 48 40.03 -41.28 60.42
C LEU A 48 41.25 -42.14 60.71
N THR A 49 41.65 -42.24 61.98
CA THR A 49 42.72 -43.16 62.40
C THR A 49 42.28 -44.62 62.28
N TYR A 50 43.09 -45.43 61.60
CA TYR A 50 42.89 -46.88 61.54
C TYR A 50 43.56 -47.55 62.74
N PHE A 51 42.86 -48.49 63.39
CA PHE A 51 43.41 -49.30 64.48
C PHE A 51 43.47 -50.76 64.04
N ASN A 52 44.62 -51.40 64.23
CA ASN A 52 44.82 -52.79 63.82
C ASN A 52 44.19 -53.80 64.80
N ALA A 53 44.36 -55.10 64.52
CA ALA A 53 43.77 -56.17 65.33
C ALA A 53 44.27 -56.21 66.78
N GLN A 54 45.39 -55.55 67.08
CA GLN A 54 45.95 -55.37 68.41
C GLN A 54 45.51 -54.05 69.06
N ASN A 55 44.55 -53.34 68.44
CA ASN A 55 44.02 -52.04 68.85
C ASN A 55 45.10 -50.93 68.92
N GLN A 56 46.08 -50.98 68.02
CA GLN A 56 47.12 -49.97 67.89
C GLN A 56 46.89 -49.11 66.64
N PRO A 57 47.13 -47.78 66.71
CA PRO A 57 46.95 -46.91 65.56
C PRO A 57 47.97 -47.27 64.46
N GLU A 58 47.47 -47.56 63.26
CA GLU A 58 48.24 -48.01 62.11
C GLU A 58 47.79 -47.26 60.85
N GLY A 59 48.10 -45.96 60.79
CA GLY A 59 47.73 -45.10 59.66
C GLY A 59 46.27 -44.62 59.70
N ASP A 60 45.67 -44.46 58.52
CA ASP A 60 44.31 -43.97 58.33
C ASP A 60 43.45 -44.96 57.51
N TRP A 61 42.17 -44.64 57.32
CA TRP A 61 41.26 -45.48 56.55
C TRP A 61 41.38 -45.30 55.02
N SER A 62 42.37 -44.57 54.49
CA SER A 62 42.51 -44.37 53.04
C SER A 62 42.71 -45.68 52.28
N ALA A 63 43.36 -46.67 52.89
CA ALA A 63 43.57 -48.02 52.35
C ALA A 63 42.25 -48.80 52.14
N PHE A 64 41.12 -48.33 52.68
CA PHE A 64 39.80 -48.89 52.42
C PHE A 64 39.38 -48.73 50.95
N PHE A 65 39.89 -47.72 50.25
CA PHE A 65 39.52 -47.42 48.87
C PHE A 65 40.68 -47.71 47.92
N VAL A 66 40.38 -48.36 46.79
CA VAL A 66 41.37 -48.64 45.74
C VAL A 66 40.91 -48.00 44.44
N GLY A 67 41.70 -47.05 43.93
CA GLY A 67 41.46 -46.38 42.66
C GLY A 67 40.81 -44.99 42.77
N ASP A 68 40.73 -44.32 41.63
CA ASP A 68 40.14 -42.99 41.50
C ASP A 68 38.60 -43.04 41.61
N ALA A 69 38.01 -42.01 42.22
CA ALA A 69 36.57 -41.93 42.45
C ALA A 69 35.73 -42.01 41.17
N GLN A 70 36.21 -41.43 40.06
CA GLN A 70 35.51 -41.49 38.78
C GLN A 70 35.59 -42.90 38.19
N ALA A 71 36.77 -43.51 38.22
CA ALA A 71 36.97 -44.87 37.71
C ALA A 71 36.12 -45.91 38.47
N ILE A 72 35.95 -45.72 39.79
CA ILE A 72 35.06 -46.56 40.61
C ILE A 72 33.59 -46.32 40.22
N ALA A 73 33.16 -45.07 40.05
CA ALA A 73 31.79 -44.74 39.67
C ALA A 73 31.42 -45.30 38.27
N ASP A 74 32.29 -45.11 37.27
CA ASP A 74 32.09 -45.60 35.90
C ASP A 74 32.00 -47.14 35.86
N ALA A 75 32.86 -47.82 36.64
CA ALA A 75 32.81 -49.28 36.78
C ALA A 75 31.48 -49.75 37.39
N VAL A 76 30.97 -49.03 38.40
CA VAL A 76 29.70 -49.34 39.05
C VAL A 76 28.50 -49.11 38.13
N GLU A 77 28.52 -48.06 37.31
CA GLU A 77 27.48 -47.81 36.30
C GLU A 77 27.49 -48.87 35.18
N THR A 78 28.69 -49.25 34.73
CA THR A 78 28.87 -50.31 33.72
C THR A 78 28.35 -51.65 34.23
N LEU A 79 28.58 -51.96 35.52
CA LEU A 79 28.03 -53.15 36.18
C LEU A 79 26.50 -53.11 36.29
N ASP A 80 25.90 -51.96 36.59
CA ASP A 80 24.44 -51.81 36.62
C ASP A 80 23.81 -52.00 35.24
N ALA A 81 24.42 -51.43 34.20
CA ALA A 81 23.97 -51.60 32.81
C ALA A 81 24.07 -53.07 32.38
N ALA A 82 25.20 -53.73 32.66
CA ALA A 82 25.39 -55.16 32.36
C ALA A 82 24.44 -56.08 33.16
N ALA A 83 24.09 -55.72 34.40
CA ALA A 83 23.11 -56.45 35.21
C ALA A 83 21.67 -56.30 34.70
N LEU A 84 21.33 -55.19 34.03
CA LEU A 84 20.04 -54.99 33.37
C LEU A 84 19.98 -55.70 32.00
N GLU A 85 21.10 -55.78 31.28
CA GLU A 85 21.20 -56.44 29.96
C GLU A 85 21.43 -57.95 30.01
N THR A 86 21.76 -58.54 31.16
CA THR A 86 21.90 -60.00 31.33
C THR A 86 20.57 -60.78 31.25
N ALA A 87 19.44 -60.09 31.01
CA ALA A 87 18.21 -60.69 30.49
C ALA A 87 18.18 -60.84 28.94
N ALA A 88 19.16 -60.29 28.22
CA ALA A 88 19.22 -60.24 26.75
C ALA A 88 20.60 -60.57 26.11
N GLY A 89 21.58 -61.08 26.88
CA GLY A 89 22.62 -61.96 26.34
C GLY A 89 23.85 -61.36 25.65
N ASP A 90 24.36 -60.20 26.07
CA ASP A 90 25.73 -59.77 25.68
C ASP A 90 26.51 -59.09 26.83
N SER A 91 27.83 -59.27 26.85
CA SER A 91 28.68 -59.10 28.05
C SER A 91 29.44 -57.76 28.09
N GLY A 92 28.83 -56.70 28.63
CA GLY A 92 29.44 -55.37 28.80
C GLY A 92 30.58 -55.26 29.84
N VAL A 93 31.07 -56.37 30.40
CA VAL A 93 32.05 -56.39 31.51
C VAL A 93 33.51 -56.22 31.02
N ALA A 94 33.76 -56.35 29.72
CA ALA A 94 35.11 -56.34 29.14
C ALA A 94 35.85 -54.99 29.19
N THR A 95 35.19 -53.91 29.60
CA THR A 95 35.73 -52.53 29.60
C THR A 95 36.23 -52.07 30.96
N ILE A 96 36.02 -52.85 32.03
CA ILE A 96 36.41 -52.48 33.41
C ILE A 96 37.79 -53.07 33.73
N SER A 97 38.67 -52.27 34.32
CA SER A 97 40.00 -52.74 34.75
C SER A 97 39.88 -53.93 35.72
N PRO A 98 40.65 -55.03 35.53
CA PRO A 98 40.63 -56.20 36.40
C PRO A 98 40.89 -55.88 37.88
N ASP A 99 41.77 -54.91 38.15
CA ASP A 99 42.13 -54.51 39.51
C ASP A 99 40.95 -53.81 40.21
N ILE A 100 40.20 -52.98 39.47
CA ILE A 100 39.01 -52.30 39.98
C ILE A 100 37.89 -53.32 40.21
N LEU A 101 37.68 -54.27 39.29
CA LEU A 101 36.71 -55.35 39.47
C LEU A 101 37.01 -56.18 40.72
N GLN A 102 38.27 -56.53 40.94
CA GLN A 102 38.69 -57.29 42.11
C GLN A 102 38.49 -56.49 43.41
N ALA A 103 38.76 -55.18 43.41
CA ALA A 103 38.50 -54.31 44.54
C ALA A 103 37.00 -54.17 44.84
N LEU A 104 36.17 -53.97 43.80
CA LEU A 104 34.71 -53.86 43.91
C LEU A 104 34.05 -55.16 44.41
N ALA A 105 34.67 -56.32 44.15
CA ALA A 105 34.21 -57.62 44.64
C ALA A 105 34.46 -57.81 46.15
N GLN A 106 35.23 -56.94 46.81
CA GLN A 106 35.47 -57.04 48.24
C GLN A 106 34.19 -56.70 49.03
N PRO A 107 33.79 -57.52 50.03
CA PRO A 107 32.49 -57.39 50.68
C PRO A 107 32.21 -56.01 51.30
N HIS A 108 33.23 -55.36 51.84
CA HIS A 108 33.08 -54.05 52.49
C HIS A 108 32.86 -52.91 51.47
N LEU A 109 33.54 -52.94 50.32
CA LEU A 109 33.34 -51.97 49.25
C LEU A 109 31.99 -52.18 48.55
N ALA A 110 31.60 -53.43 48.30
CA ALA A 110 30.28 -53.75 47.76
C ALA A 110 29.15 -53.24 48.66
N LEU A 111 29.25 -53.45 49.97
CA LEU A 111 28.27 -52.96 50.95
C LEU A 111 28.22 -51.42 50.96
N PHE A 112 29.38 -50.77 50.98
CA PHE A 112 29.48 -49.30 51.00
C PHE A 112 28.90 -48.67 49.72
N LEU A 113 29.23 -49.21 48.54
CA LEU A 113 28.70 -48.72 47.27
C LEU A 113 27.20 -48.97 47.15
N THR A 114 26.70 -50.09 47.70
CA THR A 114 25.26 -50.33 47.80
C THR A 114 24.58 -49.28 48.66
N PHE A 115 25.17 -48.91 49.81
CA PHE A 115 24.66 -47.82 50.64
C PHE A 115 24.61 -46.48 49.87
N LEU A 116 25.68 -46.12 49.17
CA LEU A 116 25.70 -44.92 48.33
C LEU A 116 24.64 -44.96 47.23
N LYS A 117 24.40 -46.12 46.60
CA LYS A 117 23.31 -46.29 45.63
C LYS A 117 21.94 -46.07 46.25
N LEU A 118 21.71 -46.50 47.48
CA LEU A 118 20.42 -46.30 48.17
C LEU A 118 20.12 -44.83 48.45
N LEU A 119 21.13 -43.94 48.48
CA LEU A 119 20.92 -42.49 48.61
C LEU A 119 20.14 -41.88 47.44
N ARG A 120 20.02 -42.57 46.30
CA ARG A 120 19.22 -42.13 45.16
C ARG A 120 17.73 -41.93 45.51
N TYR A 121 17.19 -42.70 46.46
CA TYR A 121 15.76 -42.61 46.81
C TYR A 121 15.41 -41.29 47.54
N PRO A 122 16.15 -40.88 48.59
CA PRO A 122 16.04 -39.52 49.12
C PRO A 122 16.26 -38.43 48.06
N GLN A 123 17.24 -38.61 47.16
CA GLN A 123 17.52 -37.62 46.10
C GLN A 123 16.33 -37.45 45.14
N GLN A 124 15.63 -38.53 44.78
CA GLN A 124 14.41 -38.48 43.96
C GLN A 124 13.25 -37.72 44.64
N GLN A 125 13.20 -37.71 45.97
CA GLN A 125 12.17 -36.94 46.69
C GLN A 125 12.39 -35.42 46.57
N PHE A 126 13.63 -34.97 46.33
CA PHE A 126 13.91 -33.56 46.07
C PHE A 126 13.32 -33.07 44.76
N LYS A 127 13.27 -33.89 43.71
CA LYS A 127 12.56 -33.57 42.45
C LYS A 127 11.08 -33.24 42.69
N ALA A 128 10.42 -34.01 43.56
CA ALA A 128 9.03 -33.74 43.92
C ALA A 128 8.89 -32.43 44.71
N LEU A 129 9.91 -32.02 45.47
CA LEU A 129 9.93 -30.75 46.18
C LEU A 129 10.03 -29.57 45.20
N THR A 130 10.87 -29.65 44.17
CA THR A 130 11.00 -28.59 43.15
C THR A 130 9.69 -28.40 42.38
N GLN A 131 9.05 -29.49 41.94
CA GLN A 131 7.72 -29.44 41.30
C GLN A 131 6.68 -28.79 42.23
N ARG A 132 6.59 -29.24 43.49
CA ARG A 132 5.62 -28.70 44.47
C ARG A 132 5.84 -27.21 44.72
N ARG A 133 7.09 -26.75 44.76
CA ARG A 133 7.43 -25.34 44.91
C ARG A 133 6.99 -24.52 43.70
N LEU A 134 7.23 -25.00 42.48
CA LEU A 134 6.78 -24.35 41.25
C LEU A 134 5.25 -24.26 41.22
N ASP A 135 4.55 -25.34 41.54
CA ASP A 135 3.08 -25.37 41.61
C ASP A 135 2.55 -24.41 42.67
N PHE A 136 3.14 -24.42 43.87
CA PHE A 136 2.78 -23.51 44.95
C PHE A 136 2.95 -22.05 44.51
N TYR A 137 4.12 -21.70 43.98
CA TYR A 137 4.41 -20.33 43.60
C TYR A 137 3.54 -19.85 42.43
N TYR A 138 3.49 -20.59 41.33
CA TYR A 138 2.78 -20.15 40.12
C TYR A 138 1.26 -20.32 40.21
N ARG A 139 0.76 -21.42 40.79
CA ARG A 139 -0.70 -21.69 40.85
C ARG A 139 -1.36 -21.18 42.12
N GLN A 140 -0.68 -21.18 43.27
CA GLN A 140 -1.31 -20.79 44.55
C GLN A 140 -1.00 -19.35 44.95
N VAL A 141 0.27 -18.92 44.85
CA VAL A 141 0.67 -17.55 45.19
C VAL A 141 0.31 -16.57 44.07
N LEU A 142 0.81 -16.83 42.84
CA LEU A 142 0.56 -15.96 41.69
C LEU A 142 -0.79 -16.21 41.01
N ARG A 143 -1.46 -17.33 41.32
CA ARG A 143 -2.78 -17.71 40.76
C ARG A 143 -2.83 -17.68 39.23
N LEU A 144 -1.74 -18.07 38.58
CA LEU A 144 -1.72 -18.23 37.13
C LEU A 144 -2.61 -19.41 36.73
N ALA A 145 -3.45 -19.17 35.73
CA ALA A 145 -4.26 -20.21 35.10
C ALA A 145 -3.63 -20.65 33.78
N GLU A 146 -3.72 -21.94 33.48
CA GLU A 146 -3.30 -22.46 32.18
C GLU A 146 -4.20 -21.90 31.08
N LYS A 147 -3.59 -21.47 29.98
CA LYS A 147 -4.34 -20.95 28.84
C LYS A 147 -5.13 -22.10 28.21
N ALA A 148 -6.42 -21.87 27.97
CA ALA A 148 -7.28 -22.82 27.28
C ALA A 148 -6.74 -23.14 25.86
N ALA A 149 -7.03 -24.34 25.38
CA ALA A 149 -6.69 -24.74 24.01
C ALA A 149 -7.40 -23.84 23.00
N THR A 150 -6.65 -23.33 22.02
CA THR A 150 -7.20 -22.60 20.88
C THR A 150 -7.51 -23.59 19.76
N PRO A 151 -8.72 -23.57 19.16
CA PRO A 151 -9.05 -24.43 18.03
C PRO A 151 -8.09 -24.24 16.87
N GLU A 152 -7.81 -25.33 16.15
CA GLU A 152 -7.00 -25.26 14.94
C GLU A 152 -7.82 -24.68 13.77
N GLN A 153 -7.15 -24.08 12.80
CA GLN A 153 -7.75 -23.56 11.58
C GLN A 153 -7.09 -24.22 10.36
N ALA A 154 -7.86 -24.40 9.29
CA ALA A 154 -7.41 -24.99 8.03
C ALA A 154 -8.08 -24.29 6.85
N HIS A 155 -7.35 -24.15 5.74
CA HIS A 155 -7.92 -23.68 4.47
C HIS A 155 -8.50 -24.86 3.69
N VAL A 156 -9.71 -24.69 3.17
CA VAL A 156 -10.42 -25.70 2.38
C VAL A 156 -10.85 -25.06 1.06
N ILE A 157 -10.64 -25.78 -0.05
CA ILE A 157 -11.08 -25.36 -1.38
C ILE A 157 -12.33 -26.15 -1.73
N PHE A 158 -13.39 -25.44 -2.11
CA PHE A 158 -14.65 -26.03 -2.55
C PHE A 158 -14.73 -25.98 -4.08
N LEU A 159 -15.14 -27.09 -4.69
CA LEU A 159 -15.41 -27.18 -6.11
C LEU A 159 -16.89 -27.51 -6.31
N LEU A 160 -17.54 -26.80 -7.24
CA LEU A 160 -18.92 -27.12 -7.63
C LEU A 160 -18.95 -28.38 -8.50
N THR A 161 -20.03 -29.15 -8.40
CA THR A 161 -20.33 -30.19 -9.38
C THR A 161 -20.64 -29.55 -10.74
N PRO A 162 -20.34 -30.20 -11.89
CA PRO A 162 -20.46 -29.60 -13.22
C PRO A 162 -21.82 -28.98 -13.58
N ASN A 163 -22.92 -29.48 -12.98
CA ASN A 163 -24.29 -29.03 -13.27
C ASN A 163 -24.77 -27.88 -12.37
N GLN A 164 -23.93 -27.37 -11.47
CA GLN A 164 -24.27 -26.29 -10.56
C GLN A 164 -23.48 -25.03 -10.91
N THR A 165 -24.17 -23.90 -11.07
CA THR A 165 -23.58 -22.59 -11.43
C THR A 165 -23.00 -21.87 -10.22
N ASP A 166 -23.69 -22.00 -9.09
CA ASP A 166 -23.37 -21.33 -7.84
C ASP A 166 -23.97 -22.05 -6.62
N TYR A 167 -23.39 -21.78 -5.45
CA TYR A 167 -23.85 -22.32 -4.18
C TYR A 167 -23.48 -21.39 -3.02
N LEU A 168 -24.44 -21.08 -2.15
CA LEU A 168 -24.19 -20.42 -0.87
C LEU A 168 -23.89 -21.49 0.19
N LEU A 169 -22.66 -21.49 0.70
CA LEU A 169 -22.24 -22.31 1.82
C LEU A 169 -22.38 -21.50 3.13
N PRO A 170 -23.34 -21.82 4.01
CA PRO A 170 -23.56 -21.05 5.22
C PRO A 170 -22.42 -21.19 6.23
N LYS A 171 -22.18 -20.12 6.99
CA LYS A 171 -21.36 -20.12 8.19
C LYS A 171 -21.81 -21.21 9.16
N GLY A 172 -20.85 -21.88 9.78
CA GLY A 172 -21.10 -22.95 10.74
C GLY A 172 -21.31 -24.32 10.10
N THR A 173 -21.31 -24.42 8.76
CA THR A 173 -21.36 -25.72 8.08
C THR A 173 -20.20 -26.60 8.54
N ARG A 174 -20.52 -27.83 8.97
CA ARG A 174 -19.53 -28.74 9.54
C ARG A 174 -18.86 -29.58 8.45
N LEU A 175 -17.53 -29.57 8.47
CA LEU A 175 -16.66 -30.35 7.60
C LEU A 175 -16.03 -31.48 8.44
N SER A 176 -16.12 -32.72 7.98
CA SER A 176 -15.47 -33.85 8.65
C SER A 176 -13.97 -33.88 8.35
N ALA A 177 -13.16 -34.05 9.38
CA ALA A 177 -11.70 -34.15 9.30
C ALA A 177 -11.15 -35.50 9.78
N GLY A 178 -11.99 -36.54 9.83
CA GLY A 178 -11.62 -37.87 10.31
C GLY A 178 -11.63 -37.94 11.85
N THR A 179 -10.78 -38.80 12.42
CA THR A 179 -10.70 -39.03 13.87
C THR A 179 -9.33 -38.71 14.44
N ASP A 180 -9.27 -38.31 15.70
CA ASP A 180 -8.02 -38.12 16.45
C ASP A 180 -7.38 -39.46 16.89
N ALA A 181 -6.23 -39.38 17.58
CA ALA A 181 -5.50 -40.55 18.08
C ALA A 181 -6.24 -41.34 19.17
N GLN A 182 -7.27 -40.75 19.78
CA GLN A 182 -8.13 -41.39 20.77
C GLN A 182 -9.43 -41.93 20.14
N GLY A 183 -9.64 -41.71 18.84
CA GLY A 183 -10.80 -42.18 18.08
C GLY A 183 -11.98 -41.21 18.10
N ASN A 184 -11.82 -39.96 18.56
CA ASN A 184 -12.90 -38.97 18.53
C ASN A 184 -13.01 -38.32 17.14
N ASP A 185 -14.23 -38.08 16.67
CA ASP A 185 -14.48 -37.39 15.40
C ASP A 185 -14.06 -35.91 15.47
N LEU A 186 -13.31 -35.47 14.46
CA LEU A 186 -12.87 -34.09 14.29
C LEU A 186 -13.76 -33.39 13.28
N HIS A 187 -14.30 -32.24 13.68
CA HIS A 187 -15.11 -31.39 12.82
C HIS A 187 -14.54 -29.98 12.77
N TYR A 188 -14.45 -29.43 11.57
CA TYR A 188 -14.23 -28.00 11.35
C TYR A 188 -15.55 -27.33 10.99
N ALA A 189 -15.69 -26.05 11.31
CA ALA A 189 -16.85 -25.26 10.91
C ALA A 189 -16.38 -24.14 9.98
N VAL A 190 -17.15 -23.88 8.92
CA VAL A 190 -16.91 -22.70 8.06
C VAL A 190 -17.13 -21.44 8.90
N ASP A 191 -16.21 -20.48 8.83
CA ASP A 191 -16.19 -19.29 9.69
C ASP A 191 -17.09 -18.14 9.20
N SER A 192 -17.47 -18.18 7.92
CA SER A 192 -18.21 -17.15 7.19
C SER A 192 -19.12 -17.75 6.12
N ASP A 193 -20.14 -17.00 5.69
CA ASP A 193 -20.97 -17.39 4.53
C ASP A 193 -20.13 -17.23 3.25
N LEU A 194 -20.05 -18.28 2.42
CA LEU A 194 -19.25 -18.29 1.19
C LEU A 194 -20.13 -18.53 -0.03
N TYR A 195 -20.05 -17.64 -1.02
CA TYR A 195 -20.67 -17.83 -2.33
C TYR A 195 -19.69 -18.47 -3.29
N ILE A 196 -19.90 -19.75 -3.62
CA ILE A 196 -19.04 -20.53 -4.50
C ILE A 196 -19.59 -20.42 -5.92
N THR A 197 -18.73 -20.11 -6.90
CA THR A 197 -19.09 -20.05 -8.33
C THR A 197 -18.19 -20.97 -9.15
N GLN A 198 -18.43 -21.05 -10.46
CA GLN A 198 -17.56 -21.78 -11.39
C GLN A 198 -16.23 -21.07 -11.70
N ALA A 199 -15.96 -19.90 -11.11
CA ALA A 199 -14.73 -19.15 -11.34
C ALA A 199 -13.50 -19.93 -10.84
N GLN A 200 -12.48 -20.03 -11.68
CA GLN A 200 -11.21 -20.69 -11.35
C GLN A 200 -10.04 -19.77 -11.69
N VAL A 201 -8.96 -19.89 -10.91
CA VAL A 201 -7.70 -19.23 -11.22
C VAL A 201 -7.03 -19.99 -12.37
N ALA A 202 -7.19 -19.49 -13.60
CA ALA A 202 -6.62 -20.09 -14.80
C ALA A 202 -5.08 -19.94 -14.87
N SER A 203 -4.56 -18.79 -14.49
CA SER A 203 -3.11 -18.58 -14.39
C SER A 203 -2.76 -17.51 -13.36
N VAL A 204 -1.55 -17.61 -12.81
CA VAL A 204 -0.93 -16.58 -11.98
C VAL A 204 0.41 -16.23 -12.62
N LYS A 205 0.61 -14.94 -12.91
CA LYS A 205 1.83 -14.43 -13.54
C LYS A 205 2.49 -13.39 -12.63
N THR A 206 3.82 -13.41 -12.55
CA THR A 206 4.61 -12.31 -12.01
C THR A 206 4.93 -11.32 -13.12
N PHE A 207 5.05 -10.05 -12.73
CA PHE A 207 5.59 -9.00 -13.56
C PHE A 207 6.85 -8.46 -12.90
N SER A 208 7.94 -8.41 -13.64
CA SER A 208 9.26 -7.94 -13.18
C SER A 208 9.78 -6.86 -14.10
N LEU A 209 10.29 -5.79 -13.50
CA LEU A 209 10.84 -4.62 -14.17
C LEU A 209 12.29 -4.45 -13.72
N GLU A 210 13.22 -4.48 -14.66
CA GLU A 210 14.58 -4.04 -14.40
C GLU A 210 14.65 -2.52 -14.55
N LYS A 211 14.76 -1.83 -13.41
CA LYS A 211 14.90 -0.38 -13.34
C LYS A 211 16.34 -0.04 -13.00
N ILE A 212 16.95 0.82 -13.81
CA ILE A 212 18.26 1.39 -13.54
C ILE A 212 18.06 2.87 -13.27
N GLU A 213 18.39 3.29 -12.06
CA GLU A 213 18.43 4.71 -11.70
C GLU A 213 19.79 5.28 -12.09
N ILE A 214 19.81 6.08 -13.14
CA ILE A 214 20.98 6.84 -13.54
C ILE A 214 20.93 8.16 -12.78
N ASN A 215 21.71 8.26 -11.70
CA ASN A 215 21.87 9.47 -10.90
C ASN A 215 23.24 10.15 -11.19
N LEU A 216 23.53 11.25 -10.50
CA LEU A 216 24.81 11.98 -10.68
C LEU A 216 26.05 11.11 -10.52
N GLU A 217 26.05 10.21 -9.53
CA GLU A 217 27.17 9.32 -9.26
C GLU A 217 27.35 8.30 -10.39
N VAL A 218 26.26 7.68 -10.85
CA VAL A 218 26.30 6.76 -12.00
C VAL A 218 26.77 7.48 -13.27
N ILE A 219 26.31 8.71 -13.52
CA ILE A 219 26.74 9.52 -14.67
C ILE A 219 28.24 9.78 -14.61
N HIS A 220 28.75 10.11 -13.43
CA HIS A 220 30.16 10.46 -13.23
C HIS A 220 31.08 9.23 -13.25
N LEU A 221 30.62 8.08 -12.75
CA LEU A 221 31.36 6.81 -12.74
C LEU A 221 31.35 6.12 -14.11
N ALA A 222 30.39 6.41 -14.99
CA ALA A 222 30.26 5.74 -16.28
C ALA A 222 31.53 5.83 -17.16
N ASP A 223 32.25 6.95 -17.09
CA ASP A 223 33.52 7.16 -17.80
C ASP A 223 34.65 7.45 -16.80
N ASP A 224 34.77 6.63 -15.74
CA ASP A 224 35.87 6.62 -14.76
C ASP A 224 36.24 8.01 -14.18
N ARG A 225 35.24 8.86 -13.90
CA ARG A 225 35.44 10.22 -13.34
C ARG A 225 36.31 11.15 -14.19
N THR A 226 36.34 10.93 -15.50
CA THR A 226 37.03 11.81 -16.45
C THR A 226 36.43 13.22 -16.50
N ALA A 227 37.15 14.17 -17.12
CA ALA A 227 36.64 15.53 -17.38
C ALA A 227 35.29 15.54 -18.11
N MET A 228 35.11 14.65 -19.10
CA MET A 228 33.84 14.50 -19.82
C MET A 228 32.71 13.99 -18.92
N ALA A 229 32.99 13.02 -18.03
CA ALA A 229 32.01 12.54 -17.06
C ALA A 229 31.62 13.63 -16.05
N PHE A 230 32.58 14.43 -15.61
CA PHE A 230 32.34 15.56 -14.70
C PHE A 230 31.50 16.65 -15.37
N GLU A 231 31.79 17.00 -16.63
CA GLU A 231 30.96 17.91 -17.42
C GLU A 231 29.54 17.37 -17.57
N LYS A 232 29.39 16.10 -17.96
CA LYS A 232 28.10 15.45 -18.14
C LYS A 232 27.30 15.51 -16.84
N MET A 233 27.92 15.18 -15.71
CA MET A 233 27.31 15.30 -14.38
C MET A 233 26.81 16.74 -14.12
N LEU A 234 27.64 17.76 -14.40
CA LEU A 234 27.25 19.16 -14.25
C LEU A 234 26.13 19.56 -15.21
N ARG A 235 26.15 19.13 -16.46
CA ARG A 235 25.10 19.41 -17.45
C ARG A 235 23.75 18.83 -17.03
N TRP A 236 23.74 17.62 -16.46
CA TRP A 236 22.54 17.03 -15.88
C TRP A 236 22.01 17.82 -14.68
N ALA A 237 22.89 18.42 -13.88
CA ALA A 237 22.49 19.18 -12.69
C ALA A 237 22.18 20.67 -12.94
N ILE A 238 22.92 21.33 -13.82
CA ILE A 238 22.88 22.80 -13.96
C ILE A 238 22.92 23.27 -15.41
N GLY A 239 22.81 22.35 -16.37
CA GLY A 239 22.61 22.69 -17.78
C GLY A 239 21.29 23.45 -17.99
N THR A 240 21.24 24.31 -19.01
CA THR A 240 20.10 25.19 -19.29
C THR A 240 19.68 25.11 -20.76
N PRO A 241 18.37 25.10 -21.08
CA PRO A 241 17.24 25.18 -20.14
C PRO A 241 16.96 23.87 -19.38
N ASN A 242 17.17 22.70 -20.00
CA ASN A 242 16.80 21.40 -19.44
C ASN A 242 18.01 20.62 -18.90
N GLN A 243 17.73 19.55 -18.15
CA GLN A 243 18.78 18.65 -17.67
C GLN A 243 19.50 18.00 -18.85
N GLY A 244 20.84 18.04 -18.87
CA GLY A 244 21.66 17.45 -19.92
C GLY A 244 22.03 18.43 -21.05
N ASP A 245 21.40 19.60 -21.10
CA ASP A 245 21.75 20.68 -22.02
C ASP A 245 23.12 21.29 -21.69
N ALA A 246 23.55 22.29 -22.46
CA ALA A 246 24.83 22.96 -22.26
C ALA A 246 24.89 23.70 -20.90
N LEU A 247 26.11 23.81 -20.35
CA LEU A 247 26.34 24.64 -19.16
C LEU A 247 26.10 26.13 -19.50
N PRO A 248 25.63 26.95 -18.55
CA PRO A 248 25.47 28.38 -18.76
C PRO A 248 26.79 29.02 -19.20
N ALA A 249 26.78 29.77 -20.30
CA ALA A 249 27.99 30.45 -20.79
C ALA A 249 28.40 31.61 -19.86
N LEU A 250 29.70 31.89 -19.79
CA LEU A 250 30.22 33.08 -19.11
C LEU A 250 29.70 34.37 -19.78
N PRO A 251 29.60 35.48 -19.03
CA PRO A 251 29.25 36.78 -19.61
C PRO A 251 30.19 37.13 -20.77
N ALA A 252 29.65 37.65 -21.88
CA ALA A 252 30.47 38.01 -23.05
C ALA A 252 31.53 39.10 -22.76
N THR A 253 31.38 39.83 -21.66
CA THR A 253 32.34 40.80 -21.13
C THR A 253 33.57 40.14 -20.49
N ASP A 254 33.49 38.85 -20.12
CA ASP A 254 34.58 38.11 -19.49
C ASP A 254 35.59 37.64 -20.55
N PRO A 255 36.90 37.88 -20.37
CA PRO A 255 37.93 37.38 -21.28
C PRO A 255 37.88 35.86 -21.50
N LEU A 256 37.43 35.09 -20.50
CA LEU A 256 37.33 33.63 -20.58
C LEU A 256 36.15 33.14 -21.43
N ALA A 257 35.22 34.01 -21.82
CA ALA A 257 34.08 33.66 -22.67
C ALA A 257 34.49 33.35 -24.12
N GLN A 258 35.73 33.66 -24.52
CA GLN A 258 36.25 33.35 -25.87
C GLN A 258 36.69 31.89 -26.05
N ASN A 259 36.69 31.08 -25.00
CA ASN A 259 37.02 29.67 -25.10
C ASN A 259 35.93 28.91 -25.89
N GLU A 260 36.34 28.03 -26.81
CA GLU A 260 35.41 27.23 -27.63
C GLU A 260 34.59 26.23 -26.78
N ASP A 261 35.14 25.79 -25.64
CA ASP A 261 34.49 24.89 -24.69
C ASP A 261 34.15 25.60 -23.37
N THR A 262 32.88 25.49 -22.96
CA THR A 262 32.36 26.12 -21.74
C THR A 262 32.94 25.48 -20.48
N LEU A 263 33.19 24.17 -20.46
CA LEU A 263 33.81 23.53 -19.29
C LEU A 263 35.24 24.04 -19.10
N SER A 264 36.02 24.10 -20.18
CA SER A 264 37.37 24.66 -20.16
C SER A 264 37.39 26.10 -19.61
N ALA A 265 36.41 26.92 -19.98
CA ALA A 265 36.27 28.27 -19.45
C ALA A 265 35.96 28.31 -17.96
N ILE A 266 35.08 27.42 -17.48
CA ILE A 266 34.75 27.29 -16.04
C ILE A 266 35.94 26.74 -15.25
N VAL A 267 36.71 25.80 -15.81
CA VAL A 267 37.93 25.28 -15.19
C VAL A 267 38.99 26.38 -15.09
N ALA A 268 39.16 27.21 -16.12
CA ALA A 268 40.04 28.37 -16.07
C ALA A 268 39.58 29.39 -15.00
N LEU A 269 38.27 29.65 -14.93
CA LEU A 269 37.68 30.47 -13.86
C LEU A 269 38.00 29.91 -12.48
N PHE A 270 37.90 28.58 -12.29
CA PHE A 270 38.27 27.94 -11.03
C PHE A 270 39.73 28.16 -10.66
N GLN A 271 40.68 28.03 -11.60
CA GLN A 271 42.10 28.25 -11.31
C GLN A 271 42.34 29.67 -10.77
N GLU A 272 41.72 30.68 -11.39
CA GLU A 272 41.81 32.05 -10.91
C GLU A 272 41.16 32.20 -9.53
N VAL A 273 39.94 31.69 -9.34
CA VAL A 273 39.22 31.77 -8.05
C VAL A 273 39.95 31.02 -6.93
N ARG A 274 40.74 29.99 -7.23
CA ARG A 274 41.55 29.26 -6.26
C ARG A 274 42.77 30.07 -5.81
N ASP A 275 43.40 30.79 -6.72
CA ASP A 275 44.69 31.47 -6.48
C ASP A 275 44.51 32.87 -5.85
N TYR A 276 43.29 33.40 -5.83
CA TYR A 276 42.92 34.70 -5.24
C TYR A 276 42.25 34.58 -3.86
N THR A 277 42.38 35.61 -3.01
CA THR A 277 41.50 35.75 -1.85
C THR A 277 40.08 36.06 -2.34
N LEU A 278 39.03 35.59 -1.65
CA LEU A 278 37.62 35.74 -2.08
C LEU A 278 37.22 37.20 -2.42
N GLU A 279 37.92 38.18 -1.85
CA GLU A 279 37.75 39.63 -2.08
C GLU A 279 38.28 40.13 -3.44
N GLN A 280 39.11 39.34 -4.13
CA GLN A 280 39.76 39.69 -5.40
C GLN A 280 39.01 39.15 -6.63
N VAL A 281 37.99 38.31 -6.45
CA VAL A 281 37.14 37.82 -7.55
C VAL A 281 36.14 38.91 -7.95
N THR A 282 36.05 39.22 -9.25
CA THR A 282 35.13 40.27 -9.75
C THR A 282 33.67 39.95 -9.43
N ALA A 283 32.87 40.99 -9.19
CA ALA A 283 31.45 40.84 -8.88
C ALA A 283 30.67 40.09 -9.98
N GLU A 284 31.00 40.31 -11.26
CA GLU A 284 30.39 39.60 -12.40
C GLU A 284 30.61 38.08 -12.32
N ARG A 285 31.84 37.64 -11.99
CA ARG A 285 32.16 36.21 -11.85
C ARG A 285 31.53 35.58 -10.62
N GLN A 286 31.46 36.31 -9.51
CA GLN A 286 30.74 35.85 -8.33
C GLN A 286 29.25 35.65 -8.64
N GLN A 287 28.62 36.61 -9.33
CA GLN A 287 27.22 36.50 -9.75
C GLN A 287 27.01 35.32 -10.71
N TYR A 288 27.92 35.09 -11.65
CA TYR A 288 27.86 33.93 -12.54
C TYR A 288 27.87 32.60 -11.75
N ILE A 289 28.82 32.41 -10.81
CA ILE A 289 28.91 31.19 -10.00
C ILE A 289 27.65 31.00 -9.13
N LEU A 290 27.17 32.07 -8.49
CA LEU A 290 26.08 31.99 -7.51
C LEU A 290 24.68 31.93 -8.15
N ASN A 291 24.48 32.57 -9.30
CA ASN A 291 23.16 32.77 -9.91
C ASN A 291 22.99 32.06 -11.25
N GLN A 292 24.06 31.81 -12.01
CA GLN A 292 24.00 31.06 -13.27
C GLN A 292 24.32 29.58 -13.03
N LEU A 293 25.47 29.28 -12.40
CA LEU A 293 25.83 27.91 -12.00
C LEU A 293 25.11 27.45 -10.72
N ASN A 294 24.45 28.36 -10.00
CA ASN A 294 23.62 28.08 -8.83
C ASN A 294 24.36 27.42 -7.65
N PHE A 295 25.68 27.58 -7.52
CA PHE A 295 26.37 27.18 -6.30
C PHE A 295 25.91 28.04 -5.11
N ALA A 296 25.87 27.46 -3.90
CA ALA A 296 25.38 28.19 -2.73
C ALA A 296 26.39 29.23 -2.25
N THR A 297 27.68 28.87 -2.30
CA THR A 297 28.83 29.72 -1.94
C THR A 297 29.95 29.55 -2.97
N LEU A 298 30.90 30.48 -2.96
CA LEU A 298 32.15 30.35 -3.74
C LEU A 298 32.99 29.17 -3.26
N GLU A 299 32.97 28.88 -1.96
CA GLU A 299 33.65 27.73 -1.35
C GLU A 299 33.10 26.40 -1.85
N ASP A 300 31.77 26.27 -2.01
CA ASP A 300 31.15 25.05 -2.56
C ASP A 300 31.60 24.79 -4.00
N PHE A 301 31.70 25.86 -4.82
CA PHE A 301 32.24 25.79 -6.18
C PHE A 301 33.72 25.38 -6.16
N GLN A 302 34.54 26.08 -5.36
CA GLN A 302 35.97 25.76 -5.22
C GLN A 302 36.18 24.31 -4.77
N PHE A 303 35.44 23.82 -3.79
CA PHE A 303 35.54 22.45 -3.30
C PHE A 303 35.25 21.43 -4.41
N CYS A 304 34.18 21.63 -5.19
CA CYS A 304 33.83 20.70 -6.26
C CYS A 304 34.91 20.61 -7.34
N PHE A 305 35.45 21.76 -7.76
CA PHE A 305 36.46 21.82 -8.81
C PHE A 305 37.87 21.46 -8.30
N ASP A 306 38.18 21.67 -7.02
CA ASP A 306 39.41 21.19 -6.39
C ASP A 306 39.48 19.66 -6.40
N VAL A 307 38.42 19.00 -5.90
CA VAL A 307 38.31 17.54 -5.89
C VAL A 307 38.44 16.97 -7.30
N HIS A 308 37.77 17.58 -8.28
CA HIS A 308 37.91 17.21 -9.69
C HIS A 308 39.34 17.40 -10.21
N SER A 309 39.97 18.54 -9.94
CA SER A 309 41.32 18.85 -10.41
C SER A 309 42.38 17.87 -9.88
N ARG A 310 42.26 17.45 -8.61
CA ARG A 310 43.14 16.43 -8.02
C ARG A 310 42.95 15.06 -8.64
N GLU A 311 41.71 14.69 -8.98
CA GLU A 311 41.45 13.43 -9.70
C GLU A 311 42.02 13.46 -11.11
N MET A 312 41.92 14.60 -11.83
CA MET A 312 42.55 14.75 -13.14
C MET A 312 44.09 14.65 -13.06
N ALA A 313 44.71 15.29 -12.08
CA ALA A 313 46.16 15.22 -11.90
C ALA A 313 46.65 13.81 -11.55
N LYS A 314 45.87 13.07 -10.74
CA LYS A 314 46.10 11.65 -10.46
C LYS A 314 46.00 10.79 -11.73
N GLN A 315 44.98 10.99 -12.58
CA GLN A 315 44.83 10.28 -13.86
C GLN A 315 45.97 10.59 -14.84
N GLN A 316 46.54 11.79 -14.78
CA GLN A 316 47.70 12.21 -15.58
C GLN A 316 49.05 11.75 -15.01
N GLY A 317 49.08 11.06 -13.88
CA GLY A 317 50.30 10.53 -13.28
C GLY A 317 51.20 11.58 -12.63
N VAL A 318 50.66 12.74 -12.24
CA VAL A 318 51.41 13.80 -11.54
C VAL A 318 51.83 13.30 -10.15
N GLN A 319 53.13 13.35 -9.85
CA GLN A 319 53.69 12.96 -8.55
C GLN A 319 53.38 14.04 -7.48
N GLU A 320 53.20 13.64 -6.22
CA GLU A 320 52.92 14.51 -5.04
C GLU A 320 51.51 15.12 -4.93
N VAL A 321 50.52 14.66 -5.70
CA VAL A 321 49.12 15.10 -5.53
C VAL A 321 48.39 14.23 -4.51
N VAL A 322 47.75 14.86 -3.53
CA VAL A 322 46.86 14.17 -2.58
C VAL A 322 45.64 13.64 -3.35
N PRO A 323 45.42 12.32 -3.42
CA PRO A 323 44.31 11.77 -4.21
C PRO A 323 42.96 12.16 -3.60
N SER A 324 41.96 12.34 -4.46
CA SER A 324 40.58 12.52 -4.00
C SER A 324 40.07 11.27 -3.27
N THR A 325 39.27 11.48 -2.23
CA THR A 325 38.64 10.40 -1.44
C THR A 325 37.18 10.19 -1.83
N GLU A 326 36.63 9.02 -1.50
CA GLU A 326 35.22 8.74 -1.76
C GLU A 326 34.27 9.65 -0.96
N LEU A 327 34.65 10.02 0.26
CA LEU A 327 33.88 10.95 1.09
C LEU A 327 33.83 12.36 0.48
N GLU A 328 34.92 12.82 -0.13
CA GLU A 328 34.96 14.09 -0.86
C GLU A 328 34.03 14.04 -2.08
N TRP A 329 34.04 12.96 -2.86
CA TRP A 329 33.13 12.79 -3.99
C TRP A 329 31.65 12.74 -3.57
N GLN A 330 31.33 12.04 -2.47
CA GLN A 330 29.98 12.09 -1.91
C GLN A 330 29.56 13.51 -1.53
N GLN A 331 30.50 14.33 -1.04
CA GLN A 331 30.25 15.73 -0.77
C GLN A 331 30.04 16.53 -2.07
N VAL A 332 30.85 16.31 -3.11
CA VAL A 332 30.65 16.92 -4.43
C VAL A 332 29.25 16.62 -4.96
N TYR A 333 28.81 15.36 -4.95
CA TYR A 333 27.45 15.00 -5.41
C TYR A 333 26.35 15.70 -4.60
N ARG A 334 26.53 15.88 -3.28
CA ARG A 334 25.58 16.64 -2.45
C ARG A 334 25.55 18.12 -2.81
N LEU A 335 26.71 18.74 -3.06
CA LEU A 335 26.81 20.15 -3.43
C LEU A 335 26.21 20.41 -4.81
N VAL A 336 26.51 19.57 -5.79
CA VAL A 336 25.93 19.65 -7.15
C VAL A 336 24.41 19.43 -7.10
N LYS A 337 23.91 18.50 -6.26
CA LYS A 337 22.47 18.34 -6.03
C LYS A 337 21.82 19.56 -5.37
N LYS A 338 22.52 20.27 -4.48
CA LYS A 338 22.03 21.56 -3.94
C LYS A 338 21.98 22.63 -5.01
N ALA A 339 22.99 22.69 -5.89
CA ALA A 339 23.01 23.63 -7.01
C ALA A 339 21.83 23.39 -7.97
N TYR A 340 21.54 22.13 -8.31
CA TYR A 340 20.33 21.77 -9.06
C TYR A 340 19.04 22.26 -8.39
N ARG A 341 18.87 22.04 -7.08
CA ARG A 341 17.67 22.53 -6.36
C ARG A 341 17.57 24.06 -6.39
N LYS A 342 18.70 24.75 -6.25
CA LYS A 342 18.76 26.21 -6.33
C LYS A 342 18.41 26.71 -7.74
N LYS A 343 18.86 26.02 -8.80
CA LYS A 343 18.43 26.25 -10.18
C LYS A 343 16.92 26.12 -10.33
N ILE A 344 16.33 25.01 -9.88
CA ILE A 344 14.87 24.80 -9.96
C ILE A 344 14.09 25.91 -9.23
N ASN A 345 14.54 26.32 -8.04
CA ASN A 345 13.92 27.41 -7.29
C ASN A 345 14.09 28.77 -7.99
N ARG A 346 15.22 29.01 -8.67
CA ARG A 346 15.43 30.19 -9.51
C ARG A 346 14.45 30.18 -10.69
N ASP A 347 14.40 29.10 -11.46
CA ASP A 347 13.52 29.00 -12.64
C ASP A 347 12.03 29.16 -12.25
N ARG A 348 11.63 28.65 -11.07
CA ARG A 348 10.28 28.88 -10.51
C ARG A 348 10.02 30.34 -10.18
N ARG A 349 11.01 31.06 -9.62
CA ARG A 349 10.91 32.51 -9.37
C ARG A 349 10.86 33.30 -10.68
N ASP A 350 11.63 32.89 -11.68
CA ASP A 350 11.60 33.52 -13.00
C ASP A 350 10.22 33.37 -13.64
N ARG A 351 9.53 32.23 -13.45
CA ARG A 351 8.12 32.07 -13.86
C ARG A 351 7.17 32.99 -13.10
N LEU A 352 7.34 33.17 -11.79
CA LEU A 352 6.55 34.14 -11.02
C LEU A 352 6.79 35.57 -11.50
N LYS A 353 8.03 35.90 -11.86
CA LYS A 353 8.40 37.19 -12.44
C LYS A 353 7.77 37.40 -13.81
N GLN A 354 7.78 36.39 -14.67
CA GLN A 354 7.10 36.42 -15.97
C GLN A 354 5.60 36.62 -15.81
N GLU A 355 4.98 35.91 -14.85
CA GLU A 355 3.56 36.07 -14.54
C GLU A 355 3.25 37.51 -14.09
N HIS A 356 4.10 38.09 -13.23
CA HIS A 356 3.92 39.46 -12.75
C HIS A 356 3.96 40.50 -13.88
N HIS A 357 4.82 40.29 -14.87
CA HIS A 357 5.00 41.19 -16.02
C HIS A 357 4.19 40.75 -17.25
N SER A 358 3.16 39.91 -17.05
CA SER A 358 2.33 39.41 -18.14
C SER A 358 1.39 40.51 -18.65
N ASP A 359 1.30 40.67 -19.97
CA ASP A 359 0.42 41.64 -20.65
C ASP A 359 -1.07 41.37 -20.43
N GLN A 360 -1.43 40.24 -19.79
CA GLN A 360 -2.83 39.88 -19.50
C GLN A 360 -3.47 40.71 -18.38
N TYR A 361 -2.66 41.43 -17.58
CA TYR A 361 -3.15 42.20 -16.44
C TYR A 361 -3.29 43.68 -16.81
N ASN A 362 -4.47 44.26 -16.53
CA ASN A 362 -4.80 45.63 -16.93
C ASN A 362 -4.17 46.70 -16.03
N ASP A 363 -3.72 46.34 -14.83
CA ASP A 363 -3.04 47.23 -13.89
C ASP A 363 -2.12 46.46 -12.92
N ALA A 364 -1.33 47.19 -12.15
CA ALA A 364 -0.35 46.63 -11.21
C ALA A 364 -1.00 45.89 -10.01
N ALA A 365 -2.23 46.22 -9.64
CA ALA A 365 -2.94 45.53 -8.56
C ALA A 365 -3.46 44.17 -9.02
N ALA A 366 -4.00 44.10 -10.24
CA ALA A 366 -4.37 42.87 -10.91
C ALA A 366 -3.15 41.97 -11.18
N ALA A 367 -2.03 42.55 -11.61
CA ALA A 367 -0.77 41.81 -11.78
C ALA A 367 -0.26 41.22 -10.46
N PHE A 368 -0.31 42.01 -9.38
CA PHE A 368 0.05 41.52 -8.04
C PHE A 368 -0.83 40.34 -7.61
N LEU A 369 -2.16 40.50 -7.65
CA LEU A 369 -3.08 39.41 -7.31
C LEU A 369 -2.89 38.20 -8.23
N GLY A 370 -2.59 38.43 -9.51
CA GLY A 370 -2.27 37.41 -10.50
C GLY A 370 -1.13 36.50 -10.09
N VAL A 371 -0.01 37.06 -9.62
CA VAL A 371 1.14 36.28 -9.14
C VAL A 371 0.79 35.48 -7.89
N TRP A 372 -0.02 36.03 -6.99
CA TRP A 372 -0.52 35.32 -5.81
C TRP A 372 -1.43 34.16 -6.20
N ARG A 373 -2.32 34.34 -7.17
CA ARG A 373 -3.19 33.28 -7.70
C ARG A 373 -2.39 32.20 -8.42
N PHE A 374 -1.40 32.59 -9.22
CA PHE A 374 -0.47 31.64 -9.84
C PHE A 374 0.31 30.82 -8.79
N ALA A 375 0.82 31.46 -7.74
CA ALA A 375 1.54 30.77 -6.68
C ALA A 375 0.63 29.92 -5.79
N LEU A 376 -0.48 30.49 -5.33
CA LEU A 376 -1.28 30.04 -4.19
C LEU A 376 -2.77 29.86 -4.49
N GLY A 377 -3.21 29.83 -5.75
CA GLY A 377 -4.60 29.54 -6.13
C GLY A 377 -5.08 28.15 -5.66
N ASP A 378 -6.38 27.92 -5.62
CA ASP A 378 -6.99 26.66 -5.21
C ASP A 378 -8.21 26.30 -6.10
N PRO A 379 -8.29 25.08 -6.67
CA PRO A 379 -7.41 23.92 -6.48
C PRO A 379 -6.07 23.97 -7.24
N LEU A 380 -5.95 24.73 -8.33
CA LEU A 380 -4.77 24.74 -9.20
C LEU A 380 -4.06 26.11 -9.23
N PRO A 381 -2.80 26.19 -9.67
CA PRO A 381 -2.12 27.46 -9.98
C PRO A 381 -2.93 28.32 -10.95
N GLY A 382 -3.16 29.59 -10.62
CA GLY A 382 -3.93 30.56 -11.42
C GLY A 382 -5.40 30.68 -11.02
N ASP A 383 -5.93 29.70 -10.28
CA ASP A 383 -7.27 29.77 -9.71
C ASP A 383 -7.38 30.87 -8.63
N LEU A 384 -8.59 31.09 -8.11
CA LEU A 384 -8.82 32.01 -7.00
C LEU A 384 -8.02 31.58 -5.76
N LEU A 385 -7.67 32.54 -4.90
CA LEU A 385 -7.10 32.21 -3.60
C LEU A 385 -8.11 31.40 -2.75
N PRO A 386 -7.64 30.57 -1.80
CA PRO A 386 -8.52 29.83 -0.90
C PRO A 386 -9.59 30.73 -0.25
N PHE A 387 -10.74 30.16 0.07
CA PHE A 387 -11.81 30.94 0.69
C PHE A 387 -11.45 31.36 2.12
N PHE A 388 -11.54 32.66 2.40
CA PHE A 388 -11.52 33.20 3.77
C PHE A 388 -12.96 33.24 4.31
N PRO A 389 -13.24 32.80 5.56
CA PRO A 389 -14.59 32.80 6.09
C PRO A 389 -15.26 34.17 5.92
N GLU A 390 -16.48 34.19 5.38
CA GLU A 390 -17.31 35.38 5.12
C GLU A 390 -17.07 36.18 3.82
N GLN A 391 -16.12 35.81 2.95
CA GLN A 391 -15.89 36.50 1.66
C GLN A 391 -15.73 35.54 0.45
N GLN A 392 -16.38 35.84 -0.68
CA GLN A 392 -16.33 35.00 -1.91
C GLN A 392 -14.94 34.87 -2.56
N GLU A 393 -14.06 35.86 -2.38
CA GLU A 393 -12.64 35.84 -2.78
C GLU A 393 -11.84 36.52 -1.66
N ALA A 394 -10.70 35.95 -1.28
CA ALA A 394 -9.84 36.54 -0.25
C ALA A 394 -9.20 37.83 -0.78
N ASN A 395 -9.69 38.97 -0.32
CA ASN A 395 -9.07 40.26 -0.59
C ASN A 395 -7.85 40.45 0.32
N LEU A 396 -6.66 40.59 -0.28
CA LEU A 396 -5.39 40.68 0.46
C LEU A 396 -5.30 41.94 1.33
N ASP A 397 -5.91 43.05 0.91
CA ASP A 397 -5.94 44.30 1.68
C ASP A 397 -6.88 44.20 2.88
N ASP A 398 -8.05 43.56 2.70
CA ASP A 398 -8.99 43.30 3.81
C ASP A 398 -8.37 42.34 4.82
N LEU A 399 -7.66 41.31 4.34
CA LEU A 399 -6.93 40.37 5.19
C LEU A 399 -5.79 41.04 5.98
N LEU A 400 -5.14 42.07 5.40
CA LEU A 400 -4.16 42.88 6.12
C LEU A 400 -4.82 43.73 7.23
N ALA A 401 -5.99 44.32 6.96
CA ALA A 401 -6.74 45.08 7.96
C ALA A 401 -7.26 44.17 9.10
N ASP A 402 -7.71 42.96 8.79
CA ASP A 402 -8.18 41.99 9.79
C ASP A 402 -7.10 41.56 10.78
N LEU A 403 -5.82 41.61 10.41
CA LEU A 403 -4.69 41.35 11.32
C LEU A 403 -4.57 42.38 12.45
N GLU A 404 -5.10 43.59 12.27
CA GLU A 404 -5.08 44.67 13.27
C GLU A 404 -6.42 44.83 14.00
N GLY A 405 -7.44 44.04 13.62
CA GLY A 405 -8.81 44.11 14.14
C GLY A 405 -9.24 42.92 15.00
N ASP A 406 -10.55 42.78 15.20
CA ASP A 406 -11.16 41.73 16.04
C ASP A 406 -10.99 40.32 15.46
N ASN A 407 -10.68 40.19 14.16
CA ASN A 407 -10.51 38.93 13.44
C ASN A 407 -9.03 38.46 13.34
N ALA A 408 -8.11 39.08 14.07
CA ALA A 408 -6.66 38.86 13.92
C ALA A 408 -6.23 37.38 14.03
N GLU A 409 -6.86 36.60 14.92
CA GLU A 409 -6.55 35.17 15.08
C GLU A 409 -7.01 34.34 13.87
N ALA A 410 -8.18 34.65 13.31
CA ALA A 410 -8.71 33.98 12.12
C ALA A 410 -7.87 34.32 10.88
N ALA A 411 -7.49 35.59 10.71
CA ALA A 411 -6.60 36.05 9.65
C ALA A 411 -5.21 35.40 9.73
N ALA A 412 -4.61 35.36 10.93
CA ALA A 412 -3.31 34.72 11.15
C ALA A 412 -3.35 33.22 10.82
N ARG A 413 -4.42 32.51 11.22
CA ARG A 413 -4.60 31.10 10.89
C ARG A 413 -4.75 30.88 9.39
N TYR A 414 -5.56 31.68 8.71
CA TYR A 414 -5.72 31.59 7.26
C TYR A 414 -4.40 31.81 6.50
N ILE A 415 -3.61 32.81 6.89
CA ILE A 415 -2.29 33.08 6.27
C ILE A 415 -1.35 31.87 6.44
N GLN A 416 -1.35 31.24 7.61
CA GLN A 416 -0.47 30.12 7.91
C GLN A 416 -0.93 28.80 7.27
N GLU A 417 -2.22 28.49 7.34
CA GLU A 417 -2.78 27.20 6.94
C GLU A 417 -3.21 27.15 5.47
N ASN A 418 -3.70 28.26 4.91
CA ASN A 418 -4.24 28.30 3.54
C ASN A 418 -3.27 28.97 2.55
N LEU A 419 -2.55 30.01 2.98
CA LEU A 419 -1.55 30.70 2.15
C LEU A 419 -0.12 30.20 2.39
N PHE A 420 0.12 29.39 3.42
CA PHE A 420 1.42 28.77 3.75
C PHE A 420 2.56 29.79 4.01
N LEU A 421 2.20 31.00 4.43
CA LEU A 421 3.09 32.11 4.75
C LEU A 421 3.15 32.34 6.27
N SER A 422 4.22 32.97 6.76
CA SER A 422 4.19 33.55 8.12
C SER A 422 3.49 34.91 8.08
N VAL A 423 2.88 35.33 9.19
CA VAL A 423 2.22 36.66 9.28
C VAL A 423 3.22 37.78 8.97
N SER A 424 4.46 37.66 9.44
CA SER A 424 5.52 38.63 9.14
C SER A 424 5.92 38.65 7.67
N ASP A 425 5.98 37.48 7.01
CA ASP A 425 6.29 37.41 5.57
C ASP A 425 5.15 38.04 4.75
N PHE A 426 3.90 37.76 5.13
CA PHE A 426 2.70 38.35 4.52
C PHE A 426 2.71 39.88 4.62
N GLN A 427 2.83 40.43 5.85
CA GLN A 427 2.86 41.87 6.08
C GLN A 427 4.00 42.56 5.31
N ARG A 428 5.17 41.91 5.25
CA ARG A 428 6.32 42.42 4.50
C ARG A 428 6.07 42.47 2.99
N MET A 429 5.41 41.46 2.43
CA MET A 429 5.05 41.45 1.02
C MET A 429 4.02 42.53 0.69
N MET A 430 3.02 42.73 1.56
CA MET A 430 2.03 43.80 1.39
C MET A 430 2.66 45.19 1.50
N ASP A 431 3.58 45.40 2.45
CA ASP A 431 4.34 46.64 2.57
C ASP A 431 5.18 46.93 1.31
N ILE A 432 5.88 45.92 0.78
CA ILE A 432 6.61 46.06 -0.50
C ILE A 432 5.64 46.47 -1.62
N GLN A 433 4.48 45.83 -1.74
CA GLN A 433 3.49 46.15 -2.77
C GLN A 433 2.96 47.59 -2.65
N HIS A 434 2.56 48.02 -1.44
CA HIS A 434 2.05 49.38 -1.24
C HIS A 434 3.11 50.46 -1.51
N ARG A 435 4.39 50.17 -1.20
CA ARG A 435 5.52 51.07 -1.49
C ARG A 435 5.94 51.06 -2.96
N ALA A 436 5.81 49.91 -3.64
CA ALA A 436 6.27 49.70 -5.02
C ALA A 436 5.42 50.41 -6.09
N THR A 437 4.39 51.18 -5.72
CA THR A 437 3.49 51.91 -6.64
C THR A 437 4.17 53.00 -7.51
N ARG A 438 5.50 53.03 -7.60
CA ARG A 438 6.27 53.99 -8.44
C ARG A 438 7.49 53.44 -9.20
N ILE A 439 7.90 52.18 -9.09
CA ILE A 439 9.09 51.68 -9.82
C ILE A 439 8.88 50.21 -10.23
N GLU A 440 8.76 49.96 -11.54
CA GLU A 440 8.52 48.63 -12.14
C GLU A 440 9.70 47.64 -11.98
N GLU A 441 10.83 48.06 -11.40
CA GLU A 441 11.99 47.21 -11.16
C GLU A 441 12.66 47.50 -9.80
N SER A 442 11.89 47.44 -8.70
CA SER A 442 12.52 47.47 -7.36
C SER A 442 13.22 46.13 -7.06
N PRO A 443 14.49 46.12 -6.60
CA PRO A 443 15.16 44.91 -6.13
C PRO A 443 14.44 44.23 -4.95
N GLU A 444 13.48 44.92 -4.31
CA GLU A 444 12.63 44.39 -3.25
C GLU A 444 11.65 43.32 -3.76
N TRP A 445 11.31 43.30 -5.05
CA TRP A 445 10.44 42.26 -5.63
C TRP A 445 11.07 40.88 -5.65
N GLU A 446 12.40 40.78 -5.70
CA GLU A 446 13.10 39.50 -5.58
C GLU A 446 12.82 38.83 -4.22
N GLU A 447 12.54 39.62 -3.19
CA GLU A 447 12.08 39.09 -1.91
C GLU A 447 10.66 38.53 -1.99
N VAL A 448 9.74 39.23 -2.66
CA VAL A 448 8.34 38.77 -2.85
C VAL A 448 8.32 37.45 -3.61
N TYR A 449 9.03 37.33 -4.73
CA TYR A 449 9.09 36.08 -5.50
C TYR A 449 9.70 34.94 -4.69
N ARG A 450 10.73 35.22 -3.89
CA ARG A 450 11.35 34.22 -3.01
C ARG A 450 10.38 33.73 -1.92
N LEU A 451 9.56 34.61 -1.35
CA LEU A 451 8.57 34.24 -0.34
C LEU A 451 7.42 33.43 -0.96
N LEU A 452 6.90 33.87 -2.12
CA LEU A 452 5.86 33.14 -2.86
C LEU A 452 6.32 31.78 -3.35
N GLU A 453 7.54 31.64 -3.87
CA GLU A 453 8.09 30.35 -4.29
C GLU A 453 8.13 29.37 -3.11
N ARG A 454 8.55 29.81 -1.92
CA ARG A 454 8.58 28.97 -0.71
C ARG A 454 7.19 28.59 -0.25
N ALA A 455 6.24 29.52 -0.28
CA ALA A 455 4.84 29.25 0.06
C ALA A 455 4.21 28.27 -0.93
N GLN A 456 4.42 28.47 -2.23
CA GLN A 456 3.97 27.56 -3.29
C GLN A 456 4.58 26.16 -3.10
N THR A 457 5.87 26.07 -2.78
CA THR A 457 6.56 24.80 -2.52
C THR A 457 5.93 24.03 -1.36
N ARG A 458 5.52 24.74 -0.28
CA ARG A 458 4.79 24.15 0.85
C ARG A 458 3.37 23.74 0.47
N LYS A 459 2.58 24.66 -0.12
CA LYS A 459 1.18 24.43 -0.50
C LYS A 459 1.04 23.24 -1.44
N ARG A 460 1.94 23.11 -2.41
CA ARG A 460 1.87 22.09 -3.46
C ARG A 460 2.60 20.80 -3.10
N ALA A 461 3.19 20.71 -1.90
CA ALA A 461 4.10 19.62 -1.52
C ALA A 461 5.11 19.31 -2.65
N PHE A 462 5.76 20.36 -3.18
CA PHE A 462 6.51 20.26 -4.43
C PHE A 462 7.64 19.23 -4.32
N ILE A 463 7.62 18.26 -5.25
CA ILE A 463 8.65 17.22 -5.35
C ILE A 463 9.66 17.68 -6.39
N TYR A 464 10.90 17.89 -5.95
CA TYR A 464 12.01 18.17 -6.86
C TYR A 464 12.17 17.01 -7.85
N PRO A 465 12.24 17.28 -9.16
CA PRO A 465 12.50 16.21 -10.11
C PRO A 465 13.83 15.53 -9.78
N PRO A 466 13.94 14.20 -9.93
CA PRO A 466 15.21 13.53 -9.75
C PRO A 466 16.22 14.03 -10.79
N ILE A 467 17.50 14.06 -10.39
CA ILE A 467 18.58 14.37 -11.33
C ILE A 467 18.96 13.08 -12.04
N GLY A 468 18.99 13.13 -13.37
CA GLY A 468 19.24 11.96 -14.20
C GLY A 468 17.96 11.33 -14.72
N ARG A 469 17.98 10.03 -15.01
CA ARG A 469 16.84 9.31 -15.59
C ARG A 469 16.70 7.90 -15.01
N THR A 470 15.47 7.41 -14.97
CA THR A 470 15.22 5.98 -14.72
C THR A 470 15.07 5.29 -16.08
N GLU A 471 15.96 4.35 -16.36
CA GLU A 471 15.83 3.48 -17.52
C GLU A 471 15.14 2.19 -17.12
N ILE A 472 14.11 1.80 -17.88
CA ILE A 472 13.53 0.47 -17.80
C ILE A 472 14.17 -0.34 -18.93
N LYS A 473 15.12 -1.23 -18.59
CA LYS A 473 15.84 -2.03 -19.60
C LYS A 473 15.05 -3.25 -20.03
N THR A 474 14.49 -3.96 -19.06
CA THR A 474 13.85 -5.25 -19.29
C THR A 474 12.50 -5.29 -18.58
N ILE A 475 11.45 -5.55 -19.35
CA ILE A 475 10.13 -5.89 -18.83
C ILE A 475 9.99 -7.41 -18.97
N CYS A 476 9.49 -8.10 -17.95
CA CYS A 476 9.30 -9.54 -17.97
C CYS A 476 7.97 -9.92 -17.33
N ALA A 477 7.19 -10.76 -18.02
CA ALA A 477 6.05 -11.47 -17.42
C ALA A 477 6.34 -12.97 -17.38
N THR A 478 6.32 -13.58 -16.21
CA THR A 478 6.61 -15.00 -16.02
C THR A 478 5.40 -15.69 -15.39
N ALA A 479 4.94 -16.80 -15.99
CA ALA A 479 3.88 -17.60 -15.38
C ALA A 479 4.44 -18.36 -14.16
N ILE A 480 3.84 -18.14 -13.00
CA ILE A 480 4.15 -18.86 -11.75
C ILE A 480 3.35 -20.17 -11.71
N ALA A 481 2.12 -20.12 -12.22
CA ALA A 481 1.21 -21.25 -12.32
C ALA A 481 0.32 -21.07 -13.55
N ASP A 482 0.15 -22.14 -14.34
CA ASP A 482 -0.68 -22.15 -15.54
C ASP A 482 -1.44 -23.47 -15.63
N THR A 483 -2.75 -23.40 -15.79
CA THR A 483 -3.60 -24.58 -16.03
C THR A 483 -3.51 -24.95 -17.52
N LYS A 484 -2.39 -25.54 -17.96
CA LYS A 484 -2.37 -26.12 -19.31
C LYS A 484 -3.46 -27.20 -19.41
N PRO A 485 -4.27 -27.24 -20.48
CA PRO A 485 -5.42 -28.14 -20.61
C PRO A 485 -5.09 -29.64 -20.70
N ASP A 486 -3.81 -30.02 -20.78
CA ASP A 486 -3.38 -31.43 -20.94
C ASP A 486 -3.30 -32.23 -19.63
N GLN A 487 -3.60 -31.64 -18.46
CA GLN A 487 -3.70 -32.39 -17.21
C GLN A 487 -5.16 -32.70 -16.86
N PRO A 488 -5.53 -33.98 -16.68
CA PRO A 488 -6.87 -34.35 -16.26
C PRO A 488 -7.21 -33.69 -14.92
N SER A 489 -8.37 -33.04 -14.89
CA SER A 489 -8.95 -32.16 -13.87
C SER A 489 -9.08 -32.71 -12.43
N ASN A 490 -8.51 -33.88 -12.14
CA ASN A 490 -8.59 -34.56 -10.85
C ASN A 490 -7.27 -34.62 -10.05
N GLN A 491 -6.20 -33.95 -10.50
CA GLN A 491 -4.99 -33.78 -9.70
C GLN A 491 -4.90 -32.35 -9.16
N PRO A 492 -4.65 -32.14 -7.85
CA PRO A 492 -4.42 -30.81 -7.30
C PRO A 492 -3.21 -30.19 -7.99
N LEU A 493 -3.34 -28.95 -8.47
CA LEU A 493 -2.24 -28.18 -9.04
C LEU A 493 -1.06 -28.25 -8.06
N ALA A 494 0.04 -28.88 -8.49
CA ALA A 494 1.28 -28.85 -7.74
C ALA A 494 1.87 -27.43 -7.87
N LEU A 495 1.36 -26.50 -7.06
CA LEU A 495 1.95 -25.17 -6.97
C LEU A 495 3.35 -25.34 -6.36
N PRO A 496 4.44 -25.03 -7.09
CA PRO A 496 5.75 -24.96 -6.48
C PRO A 496 5.65 -23.99 -5.30
N ARG A 497 6.11 -24.41 -4.12
CA ARG A 497 6.03 -23.62 -2.89
C ARG A 497 6.57 -22.22 -3.19
N PHE A 498 5.73 -21.20 -2.99
CA PHE A 498 6.13 -19.81 -3.13
C PHE A 498 7.35 -19.59 -2.23
N GLN A 499 8.52 -19.35 -2.83
CA GLN A 499 9.73 -18.98 -2.10
C GLN A 499 9.72 -17.45 -2.01
N PRO A 500 9.29 -16.84 -0.88
CA PRO A 500 8.96 -15.42 -0.85
C PRO A 500 10.17 -14.48 -0.98
N PHE A 501 11.39 -15.00 -1.20
CA PHE A 501 12.63 -14.23 -1.13
C PHE A 501 13.72 -14.71 -2.11
N VAL A 502 13.39 -15.50 -3.13
CA VAL A 502 14.34 -15.85 -4.18
C VAL A 502 14.10 -14.94 -5.37
N ALA A 503 15.11 -14.12 -5.70
CA ALA A 503 15.11 -13.35 -6.93
C ALA A 503 14.93 -14.32 -8.10
N GLN A 504 13.78 -14.23 -8.78
CA GLN A 504 13.60 -14.97 -10.02
C GLN A 504 14.58 -14.40 -11.04
N PRO A 505 15.31 -15.25 -11.80
CA PRO A 505 16.16 -14.75 -12.86
C PRO A 505 15.31 -13.95 -13.84
N LEU A 506 15.74 -12.73 -14.15
CA LEU A 506 15.17 -11.96 -15.25
C LEU A 506 15.29 -12.81 -16.53
N CYS A 507 14.23 -12.91 -17.33
CA CYS A 507 14.32 -13.69 -18.57
C CYS A 507 15.46 -13.14 -19.44
N GLU A 508 16.35 -14.01 -19.93
CA GLU A 508 17.36 -13.70 -20.96
C GLU A 508 16.71 -13.48 -22.35
N SER A 509 15.58 -12.78 -22.39
CA SER A 509 14.81 -12.55 -23.59
C SER A 509 15.24 -11.24 -24.22
N ASN A 510 16.02 -11.32 -25.30
CA ASN A 510 16.26 -10.20 -26.23
C ASN A 510 14.99 -9.80 -27.03
N ALA A 511 13.83 -10.43 -26.79
CA ALA A 511 12.59 -10.04 -27.44
C ALA A 511 12.06 -8.73 -26.84
N VAL A 512 11.86 -7.74 -27.70
CA VAL A 512 11.19 -6.47 -27.36
C VAL A 512 9.81 -6.80 -26.78
N GLN A 513 9.64 -6.58 -25.48
CA GLN A 513 8.33 -6.70 -24.85
C GLN A 513 7.55 -5.41 -25.07
N SER A 514 6.39 -5.51 -25.69
CA SER A 514 5.50 -4.37 -25.87
C SER A 514 4.79 -4.03 -24.56
N LEU A 515 4.87 -2.77 -24.16
CA LEU A 515 4.00 -2.21 -23.13
C LEU A 515 2.77 -1.64 -23.84
N GLY A 516 1.58 -1.99 -23.36
CA GLY A 516 0.33 -1.53 -23.95
C GLY A 516 -0.78 -1.42 -22.91
N VAL A 517 -1.90 -0.86 -23.34
CA VAL A 517 -3.12 -0.73 -22.54
C VAL A 517 -4.17 -1.68 -23.13
N ALA A 518 -4.87 -2.41 -22.27
CA ALA A 518 -6.04 -3.20 -22.66
C ALA A 518 -7.32 -2.42 -22.31
N ILE A 519 -8.20 -2.24 -23.29
CA ILE A 519 -9.48 -1.56 -23.11
C ILE A 519 -10.58 -2.62 -23.17
N SER A 520 -11.40 -2.68 -22.12
CA SER A 520 -12.58 -3.54 -22.07
C SER A 520 -13.80 -2.69 -21.81
N ALA A 521 -14.79 -2.77 -22.69
CA ALA A 521 -16.07 -2.08 -22.52
C ALA A 521 -17.21 -2.98 -23.03
N PRO A 522 -18.39 -2.99 -22.37
CA PRO A 522 -19.54 -3.77 -22.84
C PRO A 522 -19.95 -3.44 -24.28
N ILE A 523 -19.76 -2.20 -24.73
CA ILE A 523 -20.05 -1.77 -26.10
C ILE A 523 -19.12 -2.40 -27.16
N LEU A 524 -17.94 -2.87 -26.74
CA LEU A 524 -16.99 -3.58 -27.60
C LEU A 524 -17.31 -5.09 -27.68
N ARG A 525 -18.28 -5.58 -26.89
CA ARG A 525 -18.68 -6.99 -26.81
C ARG A 525 -19.87 -7.27 -27.73
N LEU A 526 -19.64 -7.37 -29.03
CA LEU A 526 -20.69 -7.62 -30.03
C LEU A 526 -20.27 -8.76 -30.98
N GLN A 527 -21.23 -9.56 -31.42
CA GLN A 527 -21.00 -10.74 -32.26
C GLN A 527 -20.83 -10.40 -33.76
N GLU A 528 -21.32 -9.24 -34.21
CA GLU A 528 -21.26 -8.81 -35.61
C GLU A 528 -21.31 -7.26 -35.77
N GLY A 529 -20.87 -6.77 -36.94
CA GLY A 529 -20.95 -5.36 -37.34
C GLY A 529 -19.60 -4.69 -37.65
N HIS A 530 -19.63 -3.53 -38.32
CA HIS A 530 -18.46 -2.68 -38.59
C HIS A 530 -18.34 -1.59 -37.52
N ARG A 531 -17.12 -1.29 -37.05
CA ARG A 531 -16.88 -0.27 -36.03
C ARG A 531 -15.61 0.50 -36.36
N ASP A 532 -15.73 1.81 -36.30
CA ASP A 532 -14.58 2.71 -36.24
C ASP A 532 -14.28 2.96 -34.76
N ILE A 533 -13.08 2.56 -34.34
CA ILE A 533 -12.60 2.80 -32.97
C ILE A 533 -11.55 3.89 -33.06
N THR A 534 -11.82 5.02 -32.40
CA THR A 534 -10.84 6.09 -32.22
C THR A 534 -10.31 6.04 -30.80
N LEU A 535 -9.01 5.77 -30.65
CA LEU A 535 -8.33 5.87 -29.37
C LEU A 535 -7.53 7.15 -29.32
N THR A 536 -7.70 7.89 -28.23
CA THR A 536 -6.85 9.04 -27.96
C THR A 536 -6.05 8.91 -26.67
N LEU A 537 -4.74 9.01 -26.84
CA LEU A 537 -3.77 9.10 -25.75
C LEU A 537 -3.41 10.57 -25.54
N ALA A 538 -3.85 11.13 -24.41
CA ALA A 538 -3.43 12.44 -23.96
C ALA A 538 -2.26 12.29 -22.97
N CYS A 539 -1.15 12.97 -23.26
CA CYS A 539 0.03 12.99 -22.41
C CYS A 539 0.12 14.33 -21.66
N GLN A 540 0.71 14.35 -20.47
CA GLN A 540 1.01 15.60 -19.78
C GLN A 540 1.99 16.43 -20.62
N ALA A 541 1.92 17.76 -20.51
CA ALA A 541 2.88 18.64 -21.17
C ALA A 541 4.32 18.22 -20.83
N GLU A 542 5.21 18.22 -21.83
CA GLU A 542 6.63 17.86 -21.72
C GLU A 542 6.94 16.40 -21.32
N SER A 543 5.93 15.53 -21.13
CA SER A 543 6.14 14.12 -20.78
C SER A 543 6.45 13.21 -21.98
N PHE A 544 6.31 13.72 -23.21
CA PHE A 544 6.44 12.96 -24.44
C PHE A 544 7.17 13.78 -25.52
N ASN A 545 8.20 13.21 -26.15
CA ASN A 545 8.93 13.91 -27.21
C ASN A 545 8.18 13.77 -28.55
N ARG A 546 7.37 14.79 -28.85
CA ARG A 546 6.57 14.88 -30.08
C ARG A 546 7.42 14.82 -31.35
N GLY A 547 8.56 15.52 -31.40
CA GLY A 547 9.42 15.59 -32.58
C GLY A 547 9.97 14.22 -32.99
N ILE A 548 10.43 13.42 -32.03
CA ILE A 548 10.94 12.07 -32.30
C ILE A 548 9.85 11.16 -32.88
N LEU A 549 8.62 11.24 -32.36
CA LEU A 549 7.52 10.41 -32.88
C LEU A 549 7.10 10.84 -34.30
N GLU A 550 7.04 12.14 -34.57
CA GLU A 550 6.76 12.66 -35.90
C GLU A 550 7.82 12.20 -36.92
N GLU A 551 9.10 12.18 -36.53
CA GLU A 551 10.19 11.61 -37.34
C GLU A 551 10.00 10.12 -37.61
N LEU A 552 9.66 9.31 -36.59
CA LEU A 552 9.42 7.87 -36.75
C LEU A 552 8.25 7.57 -37.70
N LEU A 553 7.14 8.30 -37.56
CA LEU A 553 5.98 8.15 -38.44
C LEU A 553 6.29 8.55 -39.88
N ALA A 554 7.12 9.60 -40.08
CA ALA A 554 7.57 10.02 -41.40
C ALA A 554 8.47 8.97 -42.09
N LEU A 555 9.21 8.15 -41.32
CA LEU A 555 10.01 7.05 -41.81
C LEU A 555 9.18 5.79 -42.16
N GLY A 556 7.87 5.80 -41.87
CA GLY A 556 6.98 4.65 -42.08
C GLY A 556 7.19 3.52 -41.07
N GLU A 557 7.97 3.75 -40.01
CA GLU A 557 8.12 2.82 -38.91
C GLU A 557 6.87 2.91 -38.00
N TRP A 558 6.23 1.77 -37.74
CA TRP A 558 5.04 1.68 -36.89
C TRP A 558 5.46 1.34 -35.45
N PRO A 559 5.45 2.30 -34.51
CA PRO A 559 5.87 2.04 -33.13
C PRO A 559 4.77 1.36 -32.30
N PHE A 560 3.54 1.22 -32.82
CA PHE A 560 2.39 0.68 -32.10
C PHE A 560 1.89 -0.62 -32.72
N GLY A 561 1.54 -1.59 -31.86
CA GLY A 561 0.79 -2.79 -32.24
C GLY A 561 -0.59 -2.78 -31.60
N VAL A 562 -1.62 -3.16 -32.36
CA VAL A 562 -3.00 -3.27 -31.85
C VAL A 562 -3.44 -4.73 -31.95
N THR A 563 -4.05 -5.23 -30.88
CA THR A 563 -4.61 -6.59 -30.83
C THR A 563 -6.03 -6.56 -30.27
N ILE A 564 -6.87 -7.49 -30.72
CA ILE A 564 -8.24 -7.68 -30.24
C ILE A 564 -8.33 -9.06 -29.60
N SER A 565 -8.95 -9.15 -28.42
CA SER A 565 -9.21 -10.43 -27.76
C SER A 565 -10.40 -11.15 -28.40
N SER A 566 -10.23 -12.43 -28.74
CA SER A 566 -11.26 -13.38 -29.19
C SER A 566 -11.29 -14.61 -28.27
N GLU A 567 -12.25 -15.50 -28.46
CA GLU A 567 -12.28 -16.81 -27.77
C GLU A 567 -11.04 -17.66 -28.08
N SER A 568 -10.45 -17.50 -29.27
CA SER A 568 -9.20 -18.15 -29.68
C SER A 568 -7.93 -17.44 -29.20
N GLY A 569 -8.05 -16.34 -28.45
CA GLY A 569 -6.93 -15.53 -27.97
C GLY A 569 -6.80 -14.18 -28.67
N TRP A 570 -5.62 -13.56 -28.57
CA TRP A 570 -5.35 -12.23 -29.09
C TRP A 570 -5.03 -12.26 -30.59
N LEU A 571 -5.76 -11.48 -31.38
CA LEU A 571 -5.61 -11.35 -32.83
C LEU A 571 -4.96 -10.00 -33.17
N PRO A 572 -3.84 -9.94 -33.90
CA PRO A 572 -3.24 -8.69 -34.32
C PRO A 572 -4.04 -8.01 -35.44
N ILE A 573 -4.17 -6.69 -35.37
CA ILE A 573 -4.69 -5.86 -36.46
C ILE A 573 -3.52 -5.45 -37.36
N PRO A 574 -3.60 -5.64 -38.69
CA PRO A 574 -2.56 -5.19 -39.62
C PRO A 574 -2.34 -3.66 -39.55
N PRO A 575 -1.09 -3.17 -39.70
CA PRO A 575 -0.80 -1.73 -39.73
C PRO A 575 -1.53 -0.96 -40.84
N VAL A 576 -1.86 -1.62 -41.94
CA VAL A 576 -2.57 -1.02 -43.10
C VAL A 576 -3.96 -0.54 -42.70
N ASP A 577 -4.57 -1.19 -41.72
CA ASP A 577 -5.90 -0.86 -41.25
C ASP A 577 -5.86 0.20 -40.15
N LEU A 578 -4.71 0.78 -39.80
CA LEU A 578 -4.55 1.75 -38.71
C LEU A 578 -4.11 3.13 -39.26
N GLN A 579 -4.68 4.22 -38.76
CA GLN A 579 -4.22 5.59 -39.02
C GLN A 579 -3.77 6.21 -37.70
N VAL A 580 -2.53 6.73 -37.65
CA VAL A 580 -2.02 7.47 -36.49
C VAL A 580 -1.84 8.93 -36.86
N ALA A 581 -2.34 9.82 -36.03
CA ALA A 581 -2.08 11.25 -36.15
C ALA A 581 -1.54 11.78 -34.82
N VAL A 582 -0.48 12.59 -34.88
CA VAL A 582 0.12 13.31 -33.74
C VAL A 582 -0.19 14.79 -33.92
N GLY A 583 -0.61 15.47 -32.85
CA GLY A 583 -1.00 16.86 -32.98
C GLY A 583 -1.82 17.39 -31.83
N ASP A 584 -2.30 18.60 -32.06
CA ASP A 584 -3.12 19.32 -31.11
C ASP A 584 -4.59 19.04 -31.43
N PHE A 585 -5.07 17.92 -30.88
CA PHE A 585 -6.46 17.52 -31.06
C PHE A 585 -7.39 18.28 -30.12
N PHE A 586 -8.63 18.43 -30.52
CA PHE A 586 -9.70 18.80 -29.62
C PHE A 586 -10.36 17.48 -29.16
N LEU A 587 -10.01 16.99 -27.97
CA LEU A 587 -10.56 15.77 -27.37
C LEU A 587 -11.78 16.02 -26.50
N GLU A 588 -12.99 15.65 -26.94
CA GLU A 588 -14.21 15.84 -26.14
C GLU A 588 -13.94 15.58 -24.66
N SER A 589 -14.34 16.52 -23.80
CA SER A 589 -13.87 16.62 -22.43
C SER A 589 -13.88 15.23 -21.78
N PRO A 590 -12.75 14.72 -21.26
CA PRO A 590 -12.71 13.37 -20.70
C PRO A 590 -13.85 13.23 -19.71
N LEU A 591 -14.59 12.11 -19.77
CA LEU A 591 -15.52 11.72 -18.72
C LEU A 591 -14.77 11.89 -17.40
N ARG A 592 -15.14 12.93 -16.63
CA ARG A 592 -14.47 13.27 -15.38
C ARG A 592 -14.36 12.00 -14.55
N HIS A 593 -13.23 11.80 -13.89
CA HIS A 593 -13.12 10.77 -12.88
C HIS A 593 -14.07 11.13 -11.74
N TYR A 594 -15.28 10.57 -11.79
CA TYR A 594 -16.22 10.68 -10.69
C TYR A 594 -15.87 9.57 -9.70
N PRO A 595 -15.51 9.88 -8.44
CA PRO A 595 -15.54 8.85 -7.41
C PRO A 595 -16.91 8.17 -7.47
N GLN A 596 -17.00 6.87 -7.16
CA GLN A 596 -18.26 6.13 -7.28
C GLN A 596 -19.42 6.78 -6.50
N ALA A 597 -19.11 7.61 -5.50
CA ALA A 597 -20.04 8.47 -4.76
C ALA A 597 -20.55 9.72 -5.53
N ALA A 598 -19.83 10.20 -6.55
CA ALA A 598 -20.20 11.34 -7.40
C ALA A 598 -20.97 10.94 -8.68
N LEU A 599 -21.12 9.63 -8.95
CA LEU A 599 -22.00 9.11 -10.01
C LEU A 599 -23.45 9.06 -9.51
N ALA A 600 -24.00 10.23 -9.19
CA ALA A 600 -25.43 10.38 -8.97
C ALA A 600 -26.11 10.52 -10.34
N PRO A 601 -26.89 9.53 -10.83
CA PRO A 601 -27.54 9.63 -12.14
C PRO A 601 -28.35 10.92 -12.25
N ILE A 602 -28.08 11.73 -13.27
CA ILE A 602 -28.90 12.91 -13.56
C ILE A 602 -29.99 12.45 -14.53
N TYR A 603 -31.24 12.54 -14.08
CA TYR A 603 -32.39 12.31 -14.93
C TYR A 603 -32.83 13.62 -15.56
N GLN A 604 -32.96 13.64 -16.89
CA GLN A 604 -33.43 14.77 -17.66
C GLN A 604 -34.83 14.49 -18.22
N ALA A 605 -35.83 15.24 -17.74
CA ALA A 605 -37.18 15.19 -18.26
C ALA A 605 -37.28 15.97 -19.59
N PRO A 606 -38.13 15.50 -20.52
CA PRO A 606 -38.39 16.20 -21.79
C PRO A 606 -39.15 17.52 -21.60
N GLU A 607 -39.80 17.74 -20.46
CA GLU A 607 -40.54 18.95 -20.11
C GLU A 607 -40.23 19.41 -18.67
N PRO A 608 -40.42 20.71 -18.34
CA PRO A 608 -40.13 21.24 -17.02
C PRO A 608 -41.17 20.79 -15.99
N ILE A 609 -40.90 19.68 -15.32
CA ILE A 609 -41.82 19.01 -14.38
C ILE A 609 -41.30 18.95 -12.94
N PHE A 610 -40.09 19.43 -12.70
CA PHE A 610 -39.43 19.40 -11.39
C PHE A 610 -39.38 20.78 -10.73
N ASP A 611 -39.45 20.78 -9.40
CA ASP A 611 -39.22 21.97 -8.58
C ASP A 611 -38.42 21.62 -7.32
N ASP A 612 -37.80 22.61 -6.69
CA ASP A 612 -36.88 22.41 -5.56
C ASP A 612 -37.54 21.74 -4.34
N SER A 613 -38.88 21.73 -4.24
CA SER A 613 -39.60 21.06 -3.14
C SER A 613 -39.56 19.53 -3.22
N GLN A 614 -39.12 18.99 -4.36
CA GLN A 614 -39.06 17.55 -4.63
C GLN A 614 -37.70 16.93 -4.29
N ALA A 615 -36.73 17.72 -3.80
CA ALA A 615 -35.52 17.18 -3.21
C ALA A 615 -35.86 16.29 -2.00
N GLY A 616 -35.32 15.08 -1.97
CA GLY A 616 -35.57 14.04 -0.98
C GLY A 616 -36.64 13.01 -1.39
N TYR A 617 -37.38 13.21 -2.47
CA TYR A 617 -38.44 12.30 -2.93
C TYR A 617 -37.85 11.03 -3.57
N TYR A 618 -38.61 9.93 -3.65
CA TYR A 618 -38.13 8.69 -4.29
C TYR A 618 -38.85 8.40 -5.62
N LEU A 619 -38.09 8.01 -6.64
CA LEU A 619 -38.53 7.58 -7.95
C LEU A 619 -38.39 6.07 -8.11
N ARG A 620 -39.43 5.44 -8.66
CA ARG A 620 -39.44 4.01 -8.99
C ARG A 620 -39.44 3.83 -10.50
N PHE A 621 -38.56 2.97 -11.00
CA PHE A 621 -38.48 2.60 -12.41
C PHE A 621 -39.24 1.29 -12.71
N PRO A 622 -39.66 1.06 -13.97
CA PRO A 622 -40.46 -0.11 -14.36
C PRO A 622 -39.83 -1.47 -14.07
N ASP A 623 -38.50 -1.53 -13.92
CA ASP A 623 -37.71 -2.71 -13.58
C ASP A 623 -37.69 -3.04 -12.07
N GLY A 624 -38.41 -2.27 -11.25
CA GLY A 624 -38.48 -2.43 -9.80
C GLY A 624 -37.39 -1.68 -9.03
N SER A 625 -36.52 -0.93 -9.71
CA SER A 625 -35.45 -0.13 -9.09
C SER A 625 -35.99 1.17 -8.47
N LEU A 626 -35.50 1.52 -7.29
CA LEU A 626 -35.87 2.71 -6.52
C LEU A 626 -34.67 3.65 -6.38
N TYR A 627 -34.88 4.95 -6.60
CA TYR A 627 -33.87 6.01 -6.50
C TYR A 627 -34.42 7.20 -5.69
N GLN A 628 -33.58 7.92 -4.94
CA GLN A 628 -33.95 9.18 -4.28
C GLN A 628 -33.52 10.38 -5.13
N ILE A 629 -34.32 11.45 -5.19
CA ILE A 629 -33.96 12.76 -5.73
C ILE A 629 -33.07 13.45 -4.70
N GLU A 630 -31.78 13.54 -4.97
CA GLU A 630 -30.81 14.20 -4.10
C GLU A 630 -30.90 15.73 -4.23
N ALA A 631 -31.08 16.23 -5.45
CA ALA A 631 -31.23 17.66 -5.72
C ALA A 631 -31.98 17.88 -7.04
N VAL A 632 -32.76 18.98 -7.11
CA VAL A 632 -33.33 19.48 -8.36
C VAL A 632 -32.36 20.50 -8.93
N LEU A 633 -31.87 20.23 -10.14
CA LEU A 633 -30.84 21.05 -10.81
C LEU A 633 -31.46 22.10 -11.72
N SER A 634 -32.62 21.78 -12.30
CA SER A 634 -33.47 22.68 -13.07
C SER A 634 -34.88 22.08 -13.15
N PRO A 635 -35.88 22.81 -13.67
CA PRO A 635 -37.21 22.24 -13.88
C PRO A 635 -37.24 20.98 -14.75
N THR A 636 -36.20 20.72 -15.54
CA THR A 636 -36.06 19.54 -16.40
C THR A 636 -34.99 18.56 -15.93
N ARG A 637 -34.20 18.85 -14.88
CA ARG A 637 -33.05 18.02 -14.49
C ARG A 637 -33.01 17.80 -12.98
N ILE A 638 -32.87 16.55 -12.58
CA ILE A 638 -32.75 16.14 -11.18
C ILE A 638 -31.56 15.19 -11.00
N ARG A 639 -30.93 15.23 -9.84
CA ARG A 639 -29.85 14.33 -9.43
C ARG A 639 -30.44 13.19 -8.58
N LEU A 640 -30.03 11.95 -8.85
CA LEU A 640 -30.57 10.76 -8.20
C LEU A 640 -29.52 9.97 -7.43
N SER A 641 -29.92 9.26 -6.37
CA SER A 641 -29.12 8.27 -5.65
C SER A 641 -29.87 6.92 -5.57
N PHE A 642 -29.18 5.78 -5.73
CA PHE A 642 -29.85 4.47 -5.71
C PHE A 642 -30.30 4.09 -4.29
N ALA A 643 -31.55 3.66 -4.14
CA ALA A 643 -32.18 3.40 -2.85
C ALA A 643 -32.61 1.93 -2.62
N GLY A 644 -32.72 1.10 -3.67
CA GLY A 644 -33.04 -0.34 -3.54
C GLY A 644 -33.92 -0.91 -4.65
N LYS A 645 -34.50 -2.10 -4.43
CA LYS A 645 -35.50 -2.75 -5.32
C LYS A 645 -36.71 -3.23 -4.54
N VAL A 646 -37.92 -3.12 -5.11
CA VAL A 646 -39.18 -3.47 -4.42
C VAL A 646 -40.04 -4.45 -5.24
N ALA A 647 -40.60 -5.47 -4.56
CA ALA A 647 -41.54 -6.44 -5.14
C ALA A 647 -43.00 -5.93 -5.10
N PRO A 648 -43.87 -6.29 -6.07
CA PRO A 648 -45.26 -5.81 -6.13
C PRO A 648 -46.22 -6.49 -5.11
N SER A 649 -47.14 -5.75 -4.45
CA SER A 649 -48.25 -6.27 -3.59
C SER A 649 -49.47 -5.30 -3.55
N GLU A 650 -50.69 -5.82 -3.31
CA GLU A 650 -52.00 -5.11 -3.28
C GLU A 650 -52.72 -5.08 -1.90
N ALA A 651 -52.05 -5.37 -0.77
CA ALA A 651 -52.69 -5.51 0.56
C ALA A 651 -52.14 -4.56 1.65
N ILE A 652 -52.92 -4.35 2.75
CA ILE A 652 -52.45 -3.66 3.97
C ILE A 652 -51.60 -4.62 4.81
N GLU A 653 -50.36 -4.26 5.09
CA GLU A 653 -49.38 -5.14 5.74
C GLU A 653 -48.66 -4.45 6.91
N GLN A 654 -48.47 -5.18 8.02
CA GLN A 654 -47.67 -4.75 9.18
C GLN A 654 -46.30 -5.40 9.19
N TYR A 655 -45.25 -4.60 9.45
CA TYR A 655 -43.84 -5.00 9.41
C TYR A 655 -43.16 -4.81 10.77
N PRO A 656 -42.42 -5.84 11.25
CA PRO A 656 -41.56 -5.72 12.42
C PRO A 656 -40.27 -4.97 12.04
N ASN A 657 -40.19 -3.68 12.38
CA ASN A 657 -39.16 -2.71 11.94
C ASN A 657 -39.12 -2.48 10.41
N LEU A 658 -38.60 -1.32 9.97
CA LEU A 658 -38.53 -0.94 8.55
C LEU A 658 -37.38 -1.66 7.80
N ALA A 659 -37.40 -3.00 7.79
CA ALA A 659 -36.53 -3.80 6.94
C ALA A 659 -37.26 -4.06 5.60
N LEU A 660 -36.89 -3.32 4.55
CA LEU A 660 -37.51 -3.34 3.21
C LEU A 660 -37.28 -4.65 2.41
N GLY A 661 -37.00 -5.77 3.10
CA GLY A 661 -36.88 -7.11 2.54
C GLY A 661 -37.60 -8.21 3.35
N GLY A 662 -38.45 -7.85 4.32
CA GLY A 662 -39.21 -8.80 5.15
C GLY A 662 -40.58 -9.20 4.57
N ARG A 663 -41.17 -10.30 5.06
CA ARG A 663 -42.59 -10.64 4.79
C ARG A 663 -43.49 -9.92 5.82
N GLY A 664 -44.35 -9.03 5.34
CA GLY A 664 -45.37 -8.37 6.16
C GLY A 664 -46.53 -9.30 6.52
N THR A 665 -47.28 -8.93 7.56
CA THR A 665 -48.50 -9.65 7.99
C THR A 665 -49.74 -8.89 7.52
N VAL A 666 -50.60 -9.54 6.73
CA VAL A 666 -51.82 -8.90 6.18
C VAL A 666 -52.85 -8.65 7.27
N LEU A 667 -53.38 -7.43 7.34
CA LEU A 667 -54.36 -7.01 8.33
C LEU A 667 -55.74 -6.71 7.71
N ASN A 668 -56.70 -7.62 7.89
CA ASN A 668 -58.08 -7.46 7.38
C ASN A 668 -59.00 -6.78 8.41
N ASN A 669 -60.09 -6.12 7.99
CA ASN A 669 -61.14 -5.55 8.87
C ASN A 669 -60.66 -4.49 9.89
N ILE A 670 -59.78 -3.59 9.45
CA ILE A 670 -59.30 -2.43 10.22
C ILE A 670 -59.77 -1.15 9.52
N GLN A 671 -60.21 -0.16 10.29
CA GLN A 671 -60.57 1.17 9.80
C GLN A 671 -59.61 2.22 10.36
N LEU A 672 -59.31 3.23 9.53
CA LEU A 672 -58.55 4.42 9.92
C LEU A 672 -59.52 5.47 10.47
N SER A 673 -59.18 6.14 11.57
CA SER A 673 -59.97 7.26 12.09
C SER A 673 -59.99 8.42 11.09
N ASP A 674 -61.04 9.24 11.14
CA ASP A 674 -61.22 10.38 10.22
C ASP A 674 -60.06 11.39 10.28
N ASP A 675 -59.42 11.54 11.44
CA ASP A 675 -58.24 12.38 11.65
C ASP A 675 -56.91 11.67 11.34
N ARG A 676 -56.95 10.40 10.93
CA ARG A 676 -55.82 9.54 10.57
C ARG A 676 -54.76 9.37 11.66
N ARG A 677 -55.16 9.46 12.93
CA ARG A 677 -54.28 9.27 14.09
C ARG A 677 -54.51 7.97 14.83
N GLU A 678 -55.59 7.25 14.54
CA GLU A 678 -55.90 5.97 15.16
C GLU A 678 -56.26 4.88 14.13
N LEU A 679 -55.91 3.64 14.45
CA LEU A 679 -56.43 2.44 13.79
C LEU A 679 -57.41 1.74 14.71
N ILE A 680 -58.58 1.40 14.16
CA ILE A 680 -59.70 0.82 14.89
C ILE A 680 -60.03 -0.55 14.30
N ALA A 681 -60.01 -1.56 15.16
CA ALA A 681 -60.34 -2.94 14.82
C ALA A 681 -61.75 -3.33 15.27
N SER A 682 -62.39 -4.21 14.48
CA SER A 682 -63.70 -4.80 14.80
C SER A 682 -63.66 -5.88 15.90
N SER A 683 -62.47 -6.32 16.33
CA SER A 683 -62.27 -7.32 17.40
C SER A 683 -60.94 -7.11 18.14
N ASN A 684 -60.81 -7.65 19.35
CA ASN A 684 -59.59 -7.61 20.16
C ASN A 684 -58.43 -8.32 19.44
N ARG A 685 -57.44 -7.57 18.95
CA ARG A 685 -56.33 -8.09 18.14
C ARG A 685 -54.98 -7.43 18.37
N PHE A 686 -54.96 -6.17 18.80
CA PHE A 686 -53.70 -5.44 19.04
C PHE A 686 -53.11 -5.78 20.41
N ARG A 687 -51.79 -5.70 20.54
CA ARG A 687 -51.03 -5.94 21.76
C ARG A 687 -50.10 -4.75 22.03
N ALA A 688 -49.73 -4.56 23.29
CA ALA A 688 -48.76 -3.52 23.67
C ALA A 688 -47.39 -3.69 22.99
N THR A 689 -47.04 -4.92 22.57
CA THR A 689 -45.81 -5.24 21.82
C THR A 689 -45.82 -4.75 20.37
N ASP A 690 -46.95 -4.22 19.88
CA ASP A 690 -47.06 -3.75 18.50
C ASP A 690 -46.49 -2.34 18.31
N VAL A 691 -46.25 -1.60 19.41
CA VAL A 691 -45.63 -0.26 19.39
C VAL A 691 -44.21 -0.32 18.83
N GLY A 692 -43.89 0.55 17.87
CA GLY A 692 -42.64 0.57 17.12
C GLY A 692 -42.66 -0.20 15.79
N ASN A 693 -43.74 -0.92 15.49
CA ASN A 693 -43.94 -1.56 14.18
C ASN A 693 -44.53 -0.58 13.15
N PHE A 694 -44.30 -0.86 11.87
CA PHE A 694 -44.78 -0.03 10.75
C PHE A 694 -45.97 -0.67 10.04
N ILE A 695 -46.91 0.16 9.60
CA ILE A 695 -48.11 -0.24 8.86
C ILE A 695 -48.08 0.43 7.50
N VAL A 696 -48.23 -0.37 6.46
CA VAL A 696 -48.33 0.09 5.08
C VAL A 696 -49.76 -0.13 4.60
N LEU A 697 -50.46 0.94 4.22
CA LEU A 697 -51.80 0.86 3.66
C LEU A 697 -51.75 0.48 2.17
N ALA A 698 -52.86 -0.05 1.62
CA ALA A 698 -52.97 -0.41 0.20
C ALA A 698 -52.75 0.79 -0.74
N GLY A 699 -53.03 2.00 -0.26
CA GLY A 699 -52.74 3.25 -0.98
C GLY A 699 -51.27 3.68 -0.95
N GLY A 700 -50.39 2.98 -0.23
CA GLY A 700 -48.97 3.31 -0.12
C GLY A 700 -48.55 4.09 1.11
N GLU A 701 -49.50 4.59 1.90
CA GLU A 701 -49.19 5.39 3.10
C GLU A 701 -48.54 4.51 4.20
N ILE A 702 -47.43 4.98 4.77
CA ILE A 702 -46.68 4.32 5.84
C ILE A 702 -46.92 5.06 7.15
N TYR A 703 -47.33 4.32 8.17
CA TYR A 703 -47.54 4.82 9.53
C TYR A 703 -46.72 4.02 10.54
N GLU A 704 -46.16 4.70 11.54
CA GLU A 704 -45.53 4.07 12.70
C GLU A 704 -46.55 3.96 13.85
N ILE A 705 -46.57 2.83 14.56
CA ILE A 705 -47.41 2.65 15.74
C ILE A 705 -46.71 3.28 16.95
N GLU A 706 -47.20 4.44 17.39
CA GLU A 706 -46.61 5.18 18.51
C GLU A 706 -47.19 4.76 19.86
N GLN A 707 -48.47 4.36 19.89
CA GLN A 707 -49.17 4.15 21.14
C GLN A 707 -50.16 2.98 21.07
N PHE A 708 -50.10 2.10 22.07
CA PHE A 708 -51.14 1.09 22.29
C PHE A 708 -52.23 1.66 23.21
N ALA A 709 -53.43 1.89 22.68
CA ALA A 709 -54.55 2.40 23.48
C ALA A 709 -55.31 1.26 24.15
N ASN A 710 -55.72 0.24 23.39
CA ASN A 710 -56.30 -1.00 23.90
C ASN A 710 -56.32 -2.08 22.80
N ALA A 711 -56.85 -3.27 23.13
CA ALA A 711 -56.87 -4.40 22.20
C ALA A 711 -57.61 -4.16 20.87
N THR A 712 -58.38 -3.07 20.74
CA THR A 712 -59.08 -2.67 19.51
C THR A 712 -58.59 -1.36 18.90
N ARG A 713 -57.68 -0.63 19.55
CA ARG A 713 -57.20 0.69 19.09
C ARG A 713 -55.69 0.91 19.24
N LEU A 714 -55.08 1.45 18.18
CA LEU A 714 -53.68 1.90 18.16
C LEU A 714 -53.59 3.37 17.74
N GLY A 715 -52.73 4.14 18.41
CA GLY A 715 -52.31 5.46 17.97
C GLY A 715 -51.14 5.36 17.00
N ILE A 716 -51.23 6.10 15.90
CA ILE A 716 -50.31 6.04 14.76
C ILE A 716 -49.83 7.42 14.33
N ARG A 717 -48.61 7.49 13.82
CA ARG A 717 -48.02 8.70 13.21
C ARG A 717 -47.65 8.43 11.76
N TYR A 718 -47.99 9.38 10.90
CA TYR A 718 -47.60 9.34 9.50
C TYR A 718 -46.07 9.41 9.37
N TRP A 719 -45.50 8.46 8.62
CA TRP A 719 -44.06 8.30 8.47
C TRP A 719 -43.60 8.57 7.04
N GLY A 720 -44.36 8.17 6.03
CA GLY A 720 -43.99 8.34 4.62
C GLY A 720 -44.98 7.71 3.64
N TYR A 721 -44.62 7.63 2.36
CA TYR A 721 -45.49 7.12 1.29
C TYR A 721 -44.71 6.28 0.25
N LEU A 722 -45.28 5.12 -0.13
CA LEU A 722 -44.79 4.12 -1.07
C LEU A 722 -45.76 4.03 -2.27
N PRO A 723 -45.42 4.53 -3.47
CA PRO A 723 -46.39 4.52 -4.57
C PRO A 723 -46.71 3.11 -5.12
N GLY A 724 -47.93 2.64 -4.87
CA GLY A 724 -48.75 1.82 -5.80
C GLY A 724 -49.58 0.67 -5.20
N SER A 725 -50.92 0.82 -5.16
CA SER A 725 -51.95 -0.13 -5.70
C SER A 725 -53.37 0.23 -5.22
N GLY A 726 -53.89 1.41 -5.59
CA GLY A 726 -55.31 1.71 -5.34
C GLY A 726 -55.68 3.17 -5.57
N GLU A 727 -56.43 3.40 -6.66
CA GLU A 727 -57.05 4.64 -7.14
C GLU A 727 -56.17 5.88 -7.40
N ALA A 728 -56.18 6.26 -8.68
CA ALA A 728 -55.38 7.30 -9.27
C ALA A 728 -55.73 8.70 -8.74
N ARG A 729 -54.78 9.33 -8.04
CA ARG A 729 -54.61 10.78 -8.18
C ARG A 729 -53.76 11.03 -9.41
N LYS A 730 -54.33 11.74 -10.38
CA LYS A 730 -53.69 12.13 -11.64
C LYS A 730 -52.38 12.87 -11.36
N TYR A 731 -51.28 12.17 -11.56
CA TYR A 731 -49.97 12.73 -11.87
C TYR A 731 -49.44 11.97 -13.09
N PRO A 732 -48.77 12.65 -14.03
CA PRO A 732 -48.50 12.10 -15.34
C PRO A 732 -47.68 10.82 -15.22
N GLN A 733 -48.24 9.71 -15.71
CA GLN A 733 -47.43 8.54 -16.02
C GLN A 733 -46.47 8.94 -17.14
N LEU A 734 -45.18 9.03 -16.84
CA LEU A 734 -44.16 9.02 -17.88
C LEU A 734 -43.90 7.56 -18.26
N THR A 735 -44.63 7.08 -19.25
CA THR A 735 -44.26 5.88 -20.00
C THR A 735 -43.13 6.23 -20.97
N PHE A 736 -41.96 5.62 -20.76
CA PHE A 736 -40.79 5.83 -21.60
C PHE A 736 -40.87 4.99 -22.87
N SER A 737 -41.04 5.63 -24.03
CA SER A 737 -40.68 5.04 -25.32
C SER A 737 -39.33 5.62 -25.76
N SER A 738 -38.36 4.74 -25.99
CA SER A 738 -37.03 5.00 -26.59
C SER A 738 -36.10 5.97 -25.85
N ALA A 739 -34.84 5.56 -25.73
CA ALA A 739 -33.74 6.27 -25.09
C ALA A 739 -33.48 7.66 -25.69
N PRO A 740 -32.99 8.61 -24.87
CA PRO A 740 -32.05 9.60 -25.40
C PRO A 740 -30.81 9.82 -24.53
N ILE A 741 -29.78 10.20 -25.28
CA ILE A 741 -28.37 10.43 -24.95
C ILE A 741 -28.22 11.81 -24.28
N ALA A 742 -27.36 11.92 -23.28
CA ALA A 742 -26.95 13.20 -22.70
C ALA A 742 -25.57 13.60 -23.28
N HIS A 743 -25.50 14.77 -23.92
CA HIS A 743 -24.26 15.41 -24.38
C HIS A 743 -23.80 16.48 -23.39
N PHE A 744 -22.49 16.63 -23.20
CA PHE A 744 -21.87 17.81 -22.59
C PHE A 744 -20.55 18.14 -23.30
N THR A 745 -20.40 19.40 -23.69
CA THR A 745 -19.26 20.00 -24.38
C THR A 745 -18.52 20.97 -23.46
N ASP A 746 -17.19 20.94 -23.47
CA ASP A 746 -16.28 22.09 -23.74
C ASP A 746 -14.87 21.84 -23.21
N LEU A 747 -13.90 22.21 -24.04
CA LEU A 747 -12.73 21.40 -24.35
C LEU A 747 -11.64 22.29 -24.97
N THR A 748 -10.40 22.17 -24.47
CA THR A 748 -9.19 22.09 -25.33
C THR A 748 -8.10 21.30 -24.62
N LEU A 749 -7.64 20.21 -25.24
CA LEU A 749 -6.45 19.46 -24.85
C LEU A 749 -5.99 18.56 -25.99
N THR A 750 -4.70 18.66 -26.29
CA THR A 750 -3.97 18.10 -27.43
C THR A 750 -3.73 16.60 -27.25
N GLY A 751 -3.65 15.81 -28.33
CA GLY A 751 -3.86 14.34 -28.28
C GLY A 751 -3.11 13.55 -29.35
N MET A 752 -3.49 12.31 -29.58
CA MET A 752 -3.05 11.46 -30.69
C MET A 752 -4.24 10.60 -31.10
N ALA A 753 -4.64 10.55 -32.36
CA ALA A 753 -5.77 9.74 -32.80
C ALA A 753 -5.29 8.46 -33.51
N LEU A 754 -5.74 7.30 -33.02
CA LEU A 754 -5.62 6.01 -33.71
C LEU A 754 -6.99 5.65 -34.29
N THR A 755 -7.18 5.62 -35.61
CA THR A 755 -8.40 5.08 -36.24
C THR A 755 -8.08 3.75 -36.90
N SER A 756 -9.05 2.83 -36.98
CA SER A 756 -8.90 1.66 -37.84
C SER A 756 -10.11 1.39 -38.71
N SER A 757 -9.89 1.12 -40.01
CA SER A 757 -10.91 0.68 -40.96
C SER A 757 -10.46 -0.63 -41.62
N ALA A 758 -11.20 -1.72 -41.42
CA ALA A 758 -10.96 -2.96 -42.14
C ALA A 758 -11.85 -3.03 -43.40
N GLU A 759 -11.24 -3.16 -44.58
CA GLU A 759 -11.96 -3.45 -45.83
C GLU A 759 -12.24 -4.95 -46.02
N ALA A 760 -13.42 -5.20 -46.57
CA ALA A 760 -14.10 -6.45 -46.93
C ALA A 760 -13.25 -7.72 -47.16
N GLY A 761 -13.54 -8.81 -46.44
CA GLY A 761 -13.07 -10.14 -46.89
C GLY A 761 -13.38 -11.39 -46.06
N ALA A 762 -13.62 -11.32 -44.75
CA ALA A 762 -13.86 -12.53 -43.94
C ALA A 762 -15.35 -12.79 -43.71
N ARG A 763 -15.97 -13.59 -44.58
CA ARG A 763 -17.27 -14.23 -44.29
C ARG A 763 -17.08 -15.27 -43.20
N PHE A 764 -17.57 -14.99 -41.99
CA PHE A 764 -17.78 -16.04 -40.99
C PHE A 764 -19.03 -16.85 -41.41
N ILE A 765 -18.83 -18.13 -41.71
CA ILE A 765 -19.92 -19.07 -41.98
C ILE A 765 -20.46 -19.53 -40.62
N PRO A 766 -21.77 -19.35 -40.32
CA PRO A 766 -22.38 -20.01 -39.18
C PRO A 766 -22.37 -21.51 -39.44
N LYS A 767 -21.70 -22.30 -38.59
CA LYS A 767 -21.97 -23.73 -38.55
C LYS A 767 -23.19 -23.93 -37.66
N ASP A 768 -24.26 -24.41 -38.28
CA ASP A 768 -25.59 -24.62 -37.68
C ASP A 768 -25.53 -25.14 -36.25
N VAL A 769 -26.21 -24.42 -35.35
CA VAL A 769 -26.66 -24.94 -34.07
C VAL A 769 -27.73 -25.99 -34.39
N GLY A 770 -27.33 -27.25 -34.40
CA GLY A 770 -28.26 -28.37 -34.41
C GLY A 770 -29.22 -28.25 -33.24
N THR A 771 -30.49 -28.08 -33.56
CA THR A 771 -31.59 -28.30 -32.62
C THR A 771 -31.65 -29.80 -32.32
N HIS A 772 -31.52 -30.17 -31.04
CA HIS A 772 -31.94 -31.49 -30.57
C HIS A 772 -33.46 -31.66 -30.78
N PRO A 773 -33.94 -32.85 -31.20
CA PRO A 773 -34.26 -33.89 -30.22
C PRO A 773 -34.01 -35.34 -30.69
N GLY A 774 -33.60 -36.22 -29.77
CA GLY A 774 -33.39 -37.65 -30.00
C GLY A 774 -32.17 -38.19 -29.28
#